data_AF-A0A3B5YWU0-F1
#
_entry.id   AF-A0A3B5YWU0-F1
#
_cell.length_a   1.000
_cell.length_b   1.000
_cell.length_c   1.000
_cell.angle_alpha   90.00
_cell.angle_beta   90.00
_cell.angle_gamma   90.00
#
_symmetry.space_group_name_H-M   'P 1'
#
loop_
_entity.id
_entity.type
_entity.pdbx_description
1 polymer ?
#
loop_
_entity_poly.entity_id
_entity_poly.type
_entity_poly.pdbx_seq_one_letter_code
_entity_poly.pdbx_strand_id
1 'polypeptide(L)'
;MQGFPGGVPDPQQLQATMLAIEQACSLIQVHMNPAEAEKVLSSLHSSLMPYQACRFILETSLMPNARFQAAGAIGDAAIREWGILTDDNKRSLILYCLNYVMEHAGSPDGYVQSKVSAVAARLLKRGWLEFPDQEKGAIFFEVEQSIRGMHGPNRQFAGINFLETLVSEFSPSTASSMGLPKEFHDQCQLSLEVKFLKDFYCWAQAAVFNTADEILNSNVTIPEEKACSAALRLMLQILSWSFKPTLEHENLDARIKSGLRSDAINLRKFERSLVKPGSLWTDILISSAHTTWVLNFYTTLRQKYSYDTLWGDSPIAVSCRQLIVQLCSLAGAVFPNDNGDAQIEHFMHILSAVILWIEPPNVIAESIRNGGSESEFIDGCHVLLSVASLTSSSLFDNLLKSIRQYGTINLLSALTSEAVKSVLDNQNEEETWGSDALDILLETWNVILGEACADKSPMSADGALAASNLFKIIVESHLKAAADSAFEDSDDAEYFHVSVSKRDEQLALYALIARAAADTTIPFLEQLFSERFARLSQRDVENDPTRTLEELYWLLLITSHVLTDSGEGETLLIPEALQAGFTNVVEVAQHPVVTLSWSIINFSRQCLDPGIRGRYFSPRLMEAVIWFLARWVATYLVPLDVSREIDSVGRHGSQHSRKLLNSFAWDNNQGELVLDFVVLMSMVALTTYQGEIELQTLTCQKLLASVVRRKHTCAYVVQLVVDSFRPQHTTE
;
A
#
# COMPACT_ATOMS: atom_id res chain seq x y z
N MET A 1 48.36 10.26 14.68
CA MET A 1 47.92 10.19 13.27
C MET A 1 48.74 11.19 12.45
N GLN A 2 49.79 10.72 11.77
CA GLN A 2 50.38 11.46 10.64
C GLN A 2 49.41 11.31 9.45
N GLY A 3 49.16 12.36 8.66
CA GLY A 3 48.33 12.27 7.44
C GLY A 3 46.95 12.95 7.46
N PHE A 4 46.58 13.69 8.52
CA PHE A 4 45.35 14.50 8.47
C PHE A 4 45.55 15.71 7.54
N PRO A 5 44.61 16.02 6.62
CA PRO A 5 44.83 17.06 5.61
C PRO A 5 45.02 18.45 6.22
N GLY A 6 46.01 19.19 5.73
CA GLY A 6 46.29 20.59 6.10
C GLY A 6 47.76 20.84 6.47
N GLY A 7 48.17 22.11 6.46
CA GLY A 7 49.50 22.55 6.91
C GLY A 7 49.67 22.44 8.43
N VAL A 8 50.76 22.94 9.01
CA VAL A 8 50.86 22.99 10.48
C VAL A 8 49.82 24.00 11.02
N PRO A 9 48.90 23.60 11.91
CA PRO A 9 47.87 24.52 12.39
C PRO A 9 48.46 25.61 13.30
N ASP A 10 47.96 26.85 13.14
CA ASP A 10 48.13 27.90 14.14
C ASP A 10 47.04 27.75 15.23
N PRO A 11 47.39 27.42 16.49
CA PRO A 11 46.42 27.25 17.57
C PRO A 11 45.54 28.47 17.80
N GLN A 12 46.07 29.68 17.61
CA GLN A 12 45.28 30.91 17.81
C GLN A 12 44.21 31.05 16.74
N GLN A 13 44.53 30.70 15.50
CA GLN A 13 43.58 30.72 14.39
C GLN A 13 42.49 29.66 14.55
N LEU A 14 42.83 28.45 15.01
CA LEU A 14 41.85 27.39 15.28
C LEU A 14 40.86 27.83 16.37
N GLN A 15 41.35 28.39 17.46
CA GLN A 15 40.52 28.90 18.56
C GLN A 15 39.61 30.04 18.08
N ALA A 16 40.13 31.00 17.31
CA ALA A 16 39.34 32.10 16.78
C ALA A 16 38.23 31.60 15.84
N THR A 17 38.53 30.60 15.00
CA THR A 17 37.55 29.98 14.11
C THR A 17 36.45 29.29 14.91
N MET A 18 36.79 28.50 15.92
CA MET A 18 35.81 27.82 16.79
C MET A 18 34.87 28.83 17.45
N LEU A 19 35.41 29.89 18.06
CA LEU A 19 34.61 30.92 18.72
C LEU A 19 33.66 31.64 17.74
N ALA A 20 34.11 31.92 16.52
CA ALA A 20 33.27 32.54 15.49
C ALA A 20 32.10 31.64 15.08
N ILE A 21 32.34 30.32 14.94
CA ILE A 21 31.31 29.34 14.61
C ILE A 21 30.33 29.15 15.78
N GLU A 22 30.83 29.04 17.00
CA GLU A 22 30.01 28.99 18.22
C GLU A 22 29.10 30.23 18.34
N GLN A 23 29.65 31.42 18.10
CA GLN A 23 28.89 32.66 18.09
C GLN A 23 27.82 32.66 17.00
N ALA A 24 28.15 32.24 15.77
CA ALA A 24 27.19 32.16 14.67
C ALA A 24 26.05 31.17 14.98
N CYS A 25 26.36 29.99 15.50
CA CYS A 25 25.35 29.02 15.93
C CYS A 25 24.43 29.58 17.03
N SER A 26 25.00 30.31 18.00
CA SER A 26 24.23 30.95 19.07
C SER A 26 23.27 32.01 18.51
N LEU A 27 23.75 32.84 17.58
CA LEU A 27 22.97 33.89 16.93
C LEU A 27 21.77 33.34 16.14
N ILE A 28 21.95 32.24 15.41
CA ILE A 28 20.86 31.54 14.71
C ILE A 28 19.83 31.03 15.72
N GLN A 29 20.29 30.40 16.81
CA GLN A 29 19.40 29.83 17.82
C GLN A 29 18.53 30.88 18.52
N VAL A 30 19.05 32.11 18.69
CA VAL A 30 18.28 33.22 19.27
C VAL A 30 17.61 34.14 18.23
N HIS A 31 17.64 33.77 16.94
CA HIS A 31 17.12 34.55 15.82
C HIS A 31 17.65 35.99 15.73
N MET A 32 18.91 36.22 16.12
CA MET A 32 19.57 37.52 16.04
C MET A 32 20.51 37.57 14.85
N ASN A 33 20.29 38.49 13.91
CA ASN A 33 21.07 38.62 12.66
C ASN A 33 21.35 37.28 11.94
N PRO A 34 20.32 36.46 11.65
CA PRO A 34 20.52 35.12 11.09
C PRO A 34 21.30 35.13 9.77
N ALA A 35 21.10 36.14 8.91
CA ALA A 35 21.81 36.27 7.65
C ALA A 35 23.34 36.44 7.80
N GLU A 36 23.79 37.17 8.83
CA GLU A 36 25.23 37.33 9.09
C GLU A 36 25.82 36.04 9.65
N ALA A 37 25.12 35.39 10.56
CA ALA A 37 25.53 34.11 11.13
C ALA A 37 25.59 32.99 10.06
N GLU A 38 24.61 32.90 9.18
CA GLU A 38 24.60 31.97 8.04
C GLU A 38 25.77 32.21 7.09
N LYS A 39 26.16 33.47 6.87
CA LYS A 39 27.34 33.81 6.06
C LYS A 39 28.63 33.30 6.70
N VAL A 40 28.75 33.41 8.04
CA VAL A 40 29.89 32.86 8.78
C VAL A 40 29.93 31.34 8.66
N LEU A 41 28.81 30.64 8.86
CA LEU A 41 28.75 29.19 8.68
C LEU A 41 29.07 28.76 7.25
N SER A 42 28.49 29.42 6.26
CA SER A 42 28.75 29.17 4.83
C SER A 42 30.22 29.39 4.47
N SER A 43 30.90 30.34 5.13
CA SER A 43 32.34 30.57 4.93
C SER A 43 33.18 29.38 5.39
N LEU A 44 32.78 28.68 6.46
CA LEU A 44 33.46 27.45 6.89
C LEU A 44 33.31 26.34 5.85
N HIS A 45 32.10 26.13 5.33
CA HIS A 45 31.82 25.07 4.35
C HIS A 45 32.49 25.30 2.99
N SER A 46 32.69 26.56 2.61
CA SER A 46 33.36 26.96 1.37
C SER A 46 34.87 27.17 1.52
N SER A 47 35.40 27.17 2.74
CA SER A 47 36.83 27.34 3.02
C SER A 47 37.65 26.20 2.40
N LEU A 48 38.87 26.54 1.95
CA LEU A 48 39.83 25.57 1.41
C LEU A 48 40.50 24.81 2.55
N MET A 49 40.54 23.49 2.45
CA MET A 49 41.21 22.62 3.44
C MET A 49 40.80 22.89 4.91
N PRO A 50 39.50 22.95 5.26
CA PRO A 50 39.04 23.34 6.60
C PRO A 50 39.26 22.26 7.67
N TYR A 51 39.78 21.09 7.29
CA TYR A 51 39.79 19.86 8.08
C TYR A 51 40.37 20.04 9.48
N GLN A 52 41.49 20.76 9.64
CA GLN A 52 42.10 20.97 10.96
C GLN A 52 41.24 21.85 11.89
N ALA A 53 40.62 22.90 11.34
CA ALA A 53 39.68 23.72 12.10
C ALA A 53 38.44 22.91 12.50
N CYS A 54 37.87 22.15 11.57
CA CYS A 54 36.71 21.31 11.86
C CYS A 54 37.02 20.22 12.89
N ARG A 55 38.19 19.58 12.81
CA ARG A 55 38.65 18.62 13.81
C ARG A 55 38.80 19.27 15.19
N PHE A 56 39.42 20.44 15.25
CA PHE A 56 39.57 21.18 16.50
C PHE A 56 38.21 21.52 17.12
N ILE A 57 37.25 21.97 16.31
CA ILE A 57 35.87 22.24 16.76
C ILE A 57 35.22 20.94 17.26
N LEU A 58 35.31 19.83 16.54
CA LEU A 58 34.72 18.55 16.93
C LEU A 58 35.25 18.01 18.27
N GLU A 59 36.56 18.19 18.52
CA GLU A 59 37.24 17.70 19.73
C GLU A 59 37.13 18.66 20.93
N THR A 60 36.91 19.96 20.70
CA THR A 60 37.05 20.99 21.76
C THR A 60 35.75 21.75 22.06
N SER A 61 34.90 21.99 21.06
CA SER A 61 33.68 22.78 21.24
C SER A 61 32.68 22.06 22.13
N LEU A 62 32.23 22.74 23.18
CA LEU A 62 31.13 22.24 24.02
C LEU A 62 29.77 22.42 23.34
N MET A 63 29.69 23.30 22.33
CA MET A 63 28.45 23.60 21.62
C MET A 63 28.15 22.53 20.55
N PRO A 64 27.04 21.76 20.67
CA PRO A 64 26.73 20.68 19.74
C PRO A 64 26.45 21.16 18.31
N ASN A 65 25.83 22.34 18.15
CA ASN A 65 25.58 22.95 16.84
C ASN A 65 26.87 23.27 16.09
N ALA A 66 27.91 23.79 16.77
CA ALA A 66 29.19 24.06 16.14
C ALA A 66 29.89 22.77 15.69
N ARG A 67 29.81 21.70 16.51
CA ARG A 67 30.30 20.36 16.15
C ARG A 67 29.57 19.79 14.92
N PHE A 68 28.25 19.98 14.83
CA PHE A 68 27.46 19.59 13.67
C PHE A 68 27.89 20.32 12.39
N GLN A 69 28.08 21.65 12.45
CA GLN A 69 28.56 22.45 11.31
C GLN A 69 29.97 22.04 10.89
N ALA A 70 30.87 21.81 11.86
CA ALA A 70 32.22 21.33 11.58
C ALA A 70 32.23 19.98 10.87
N ALA A 71 31.38 19.02 11.30
CA ALA A 71 31.22 17.75 10.60
C ALA A 71 30.74 17.94 9.16
N GLY A 72 29.71 18.77 8.95
CA GLY A 72 29.20 19.11 7.62
C GLY A 72 30.27 19.70 6.70
N ALA A 73 31.05 20.65 7.21
CA ALA A 73 32.12 21.30 6.46
C ALA A 73 33.24 20.33 6.05
N ILE A 74 33.57 19.31 6.87
CA ILE A 74 34.48 18.23 6.47
C ILE A 74 33.93 17.50 5.23
N GLY A 75 32.65 17.12 5.26
CA GLY A 75 32.02 16.41 4.16
C GLY A 75 32.00 17.22 2.86
N ASP A 76 31.59 18.48 2.93
CA ASP A 76 31.49 19.34 1.75
C ASP A 76 32.86 19.68 1.15
N ALA A 77 33.85 19.96 1.99
CA ALA A 77 35.21 20.20 1.53
C ALA A 77 35.81 18.94 0.90
N ALA A 78 35.66 17.77 1.53
CA ALA A 78 36.25 16.53 1.03
C ALA A 78 35.64 16.10 -0.31
N ILE A 79 34.33 16.28 -0.54
CA ILE A 79 33.73 15.99 -1.86
C ILE A 79 34.26 16.94 -2.93
N ARG A 80 34.34 18.25 -2.64
CA ARG A 80 34.84 19.27 -3.56
C ARG A 80 36.33 19.09 -3.88
N GLU A 81 37.12 18.69 -2.90
CA GLU A 81 38.59 18.61 -2.95
C GLU A 81 39.09 17.17 -3.16
N TRP A 82 38.20 16.21 -3.43
CA TRP A 82 38.56 14.79 -3.45
C TRP A 82 39.74 14.47 -4.38
N GLY A 83 39.79 15.11 -5.55
CA GLY A 83 40.85 14.91 -6.54
C GLY A 83 42.23 15.46 -6.16
N ILE A 84 42.31 16.34 -5.15
CA ILE A 84 43.58 16.90 -4.66
C ILE A 84 44.05 16.26 -3.35
N LEU A 85 43.18 15.52 -2.65
CA LEU A 85 43.55 14.76 -1.46
C LEU A 85 44.38 13.52 -1.85
N THR A 86 45.44 13.24 -1.09
CA THR A 86 46.18 11.98 -1.21
C THR A 86 45.34 10.81 -0.66
N ASP A 87 45.72 9.58 -0.99
CA ASP A 87 44.99 8.40 -0.50
C ASP A 87 45.07 8.27 1.03
N ASP A 88 46.22 8.60 1.63
CA ASP A 88 46.37 8.68 3.09
C ASP A 88 45.44 9.73 3.71
N ASN A 89 45.28 10.88 3.06
CA ASN A 89 44.38 11.95 3.52
C ASN A 89 42.92 11.47 3.50
N LYS A 90 42.49 10.88 2.37
CA LYS A 90 41.13 10.34 2.22
C LYS A 90 40.83 9.29 3.29
N ARG A 91 41.73 8.33 3.47
CA ARG A 91 41.61 7.28 4.49
C ARG A 91 41.58 7.85 5.90
N SER A 92 42.45 8.80 6.21
CA SER A 92 42.53 9.42 7.55
C SER A 92 41.25 10.17 7.91
N LEU A 93 40.61 10.85 6.95
CA LEU A 93 39.33 11.53 7.18
C LEU A 93 38.22 10.54 7.51
N ILE A 94 38.10 9.44 6.75
CA ILE A 94 37.09 8.40 6.98
C ILE A 94 37.27 7.78 8.36
N LEU A 95 38.50 7.36 8.69
CA LEU A 95 38.82 6.75 9.98
C LEU A 95 38.63 7.70 11.14
N TYR A 96 38.94 8.99 10.97
CA TYR A 96 38.71 10.00 12.00
C TYR A 96 37.21 10.13 12.32
N CYS A 97 36.36 10.29 11.30
CA CYS A 97 34.92 10.41 11.51
C CYS A 97 34.34 9.13 12.14
N LEU A 98 34.79 7.95 11.70
CA LEU A 98 34.40 6.67 12.31
C LEU A 98 34.81 6.57 13.78
N ASN A 99 36.07 6.82 14.09
CA ASN A 99 36.57 6.76 15.47
C ASN A 99 35.87 7.77 16.36
N TYR A 100 35.61 8.98 15.86
CA TYR A 100 34.84 9.99 16.59
C TYR A 100 33.47 9.47 17.00
N VAL A 101 32.74 8.83 16.07
CA VAL A 101 31.41 8.26 16.33
C VAL A 101 31.48 7.16 17.39
N MET A 102 32.51 6.30 17.32
CA MET A 102 32.69 5.20 18.26
C MET A 102 33.10 5.67 19.66
N GLU A 103 33.98 6.66 19.76
CA GLU A 103 34.47 7.23 21.02
C GLU A 103 33.38 8.03 21.74
N HIS A 104 32.48 8.67 20.99
CA HIS A 104 31.40 9.51 21.51
C HIS A 104 30.02 8.84 21.45
N ALA A 105 29.98 7.51 21.35
CA ALA A 105 28.75 6.73 21.20
C ALA A 105 27.74 6.92 22.36
N GLY A 106 28.23 7.27 23.56
CA GLY A 106 27.40 7.57 24.73
C GLY A 106 26.97 9.04 24.85
N SER A 107 27.27 9.89 23.87
CA SER A 107 26.92 11.31 23.90
C SER A 107 25.39 11.52 23.80
N PRO A 108 24.83 12.50 24.55
CA PRO A 108 23.42 12.87 24.40
C PRO A 108 23.13 13.59 23.07
N ASP A 109 24.16 14.09 22.38
CA ASP A 109 24.05 14.84 21.12
C ASP A 109 23.90 13.91 19.91
N GLY A 110 22.86 13.07 19.90
CA GLY A 110 22.67 12.01 18.88
C GLY A 110 22.67 12.52 17.44
N TYR A 111 22.19 13.74 17.20
CA TYR A 111 22.18 14.35 15.86
C TYR A 111 23.59 14.72 15.35
N VAL A 112 24.54 15.03 16.24
CA VAL A 112 25.95 15.24 15.88
C VAL A 112 26.57 13.91 15.47
N GLN A 113 26.32 12.84 16.23
CA GLN A 113 26.78 11.49 15.91
C GLN A 113 26.25 11.03 14.56
N SER A 114 24.95 11.22 14.31
CA SER A 114 24.31 10.94 13.02
C SER A 114 24.97 11.72 11.88
N LYS A 115 25.25 13.02 12.08
CA LYS A 115 25.92 13.85 11.06
C LYS A 115 27.34 13.37 10.75
N VAL A 116 28.15 13.06 11.77
CA VAL A 116 29.52 12.57 11.57
C VAL A 116 29.52 11.19 10.91
N SER A 117 28.58 10.31 11.30
CA SER A 117 28.35 9.02 10.64
C SER A 117 28.01 9.17 9.16
N ALA A 118 27.09 10.09 8.83
CA ALA A 118 26.72 10.40 7.44
C ALA A 118 27.91 10.93 6.63
N VAL A 119 28.75 11.78 7.23
CA VAL A 119 29.99 12.24 6.59
C VAL A 119 30.93 11.05 6.34
N ALA A 120 31.16 10.18 7.33
CA ALA A 120 31.99 8.99 7.16
C ALA A 120 31.50 8.09 6.02
N ALA A 121 30.19 7.80 5.99
CA ALA A 121 29.55 7.01 4.94
C ALA A 121 29.70 7.65 3.54
N ARG A 122 29.45 8.96 3.45
CA ARG A 122 29.59 9.75 2.22
C ARG A 122 31.02 9.71 1.68
N LEU A 123 32.01 9.88 2.55
CA LEU A 123 33.43 9.83 2.15
C LEU A 123 33.86 8.41 1.75
N LEU A 124 33.38 7.38 2.46
CA LEU A 124 33.66 5.99 2.11
C LEU A 124 33.07 5.62 0.75
N LYS A 125 31.82 6.04 0.46
CA LYS A 125 31.21 5.87 -0.85
C LYS A 125 31.96 6.64 -1.93
N ARG A 126 32.37 7.89 -1.66
CA ARG A 126 33.10 8.70 -2.63
C ARG A 126 34.42 8.06 -3.05
N GLY A 127 35.13 7.43 -2.12
CA GLY A 127 36.37 6.68 -2.39
C GLY A 127 36.18 5.23 -2.82
N TRP A 128 34.94 4.74 -2.91
CA TRP A 128 34.65 3.31 -2.98
C TRP A 128 35.33 2.59 -4.15
N LEU A 129 35.33 3.19 -5.34
CA LEU A 129 35.97 2.60 -6.52
C LEU A 129 37.48 2.85 -6.58
N GLU A 130 38.00 3.79 -5.78
CA GLU A 130 39.43 4.12 -5.69
C GLU A 130 40.14 3.19 -4.69
N PHE A 131 39.46 2.81 -3.61
CA PHE A 131 40.05 1.95 -2.57
C PHE A 131 40.07 0.48 -2.98
N PRO A 132 41.18 -0.25 -2.73
CA PRO A 132 41.21 -1.70 -2.89
C PRO A 132 40.35 -2.38 -1.82
N ASP A 133 39.87 -3.59 -2.13
CA ASP A 133 38.97 -4.32 -1.23
C ASP A 133 39.63 -4.65 0.13
N GLN A 134 40.95 -4.82 0.17
CA GLN A 134 41.69 -5.04 1.42
C GLN A 134 41.60 -3.83 2.37
N GLU A 135 41.61 -2.60 1.84
CA GLU A 135 41.48 -1.39 2.66
C GLU A 135 40.07 -1.21 3.18
N LYS A 136 39.06 -1.50 2.34
CA LYS A 136 37.65 -1.53 2.78
C LYS A 136 37.46 -2.56 3.89
N GLY A 137 38.02 -3.77 3.72
CA GLY A 137 37.99 -4.83 4.72
C GLY A 137 38.62 -4.40 6.05
N ALA A 138 39.74 -3.67 6.03
CA ALA A 138 40.36 -3.15 7.25
C ALA A 138 39.49 -2.12 7.97
N ILE A 139 38.80 -1.24 7.24
CA ILE A 139 37.83 -0.29 7.82
C ILE A 139 36.67 -1.05 8.45
N PHE A 140 36.11 -2.03 7.73
CA PHE A 140 34.96 -2.77 8.22
C PHE A 140 35.27 -3.73 9.36
N PHE A 141 36.51 -4.21 9.49
CA PHE A 141 36.92 -5.00 10.65
C PHE A 141 36.71 -4.26 11.98
N GLU A 142 37.05 -2.97 12.04
CA GLU A 142 36.83 -2.13 13.24
C GLU A 142 35.34 -1.89 13.53
N VAL A 143 34.54 -1.76 12.46
CA VAL A 143 33.08 -1.63 12.56
C VAL A 143 32.47 -2.93 13.08
N GLU A 144 32.90 -4.08 12.55
CA GLU A 144 32.48 -5.41 13.01
C GLU A 144 32.81 -5.62 14.49
N GLN A 145 34.04 -5.28 14.92
CA GLN A 145 34.42 -5.41 16.34
C GLN A 145 33.50 -4.58 17.25
N SER A 146 33.05 -3.41 16.79
CA SER A 146 32.10 -2.57 17.52
C SER A 146 30.71 -3.21 17.56
N ILE A 147 30.21 -3.73 16.44
CA ILE A 147 28.88 -4.40 16.32
C ILE A 147 28.80 -5.69 17.16
N ARG A 148 29.92 -6.39 17.35
CA ARG A 148 29.98 -7.57 18.23
C ARG A 148 29.79 -7.24 19.72
N GLY A 149 29.76 -5.95 20.10
CA GLY A 149 29.47 -5.52 21.47
C GLY A 149 30.67 -5.56 22.42
N MET A 150 31.89 -5.84 21.94
CA MET A 150 33.10 -5.95 22.78
C MET A 150 33.43 -4.68 23.57
N HIS A 151 32.90 -3.53 23.16
CA HIS A 151 33.15 -2.23 23.76
C HIS A 151 31.90 -1.61 24.41
N GLY A 152 30.90 -2.43 24.71
CA GLY A 152 29.66 -2.03 25.35
C GLY A 152 28.54 -1.62 24.38
N PRO A 153 27.30 -1.52 24.89
CA PRO A 153 26.08 -1.41 24.09
C PRO A 153 25.97 -0.09 23.30
N ASN A 154 26.48 1.01 23.85
CA ASN A 154 26.48 2.30 23.14
C ASN A 154 27.32 2.24 21.86
N ARG A 155 28.53 1.68 21.95
CA ARG A 155 29.42 1.53 20.79
C ARG A 155 28.91 0.47 19.81
N GLN A 156 28.24 -0.56 20.32
CA GLN A 156 27.49 -1.51 19.50
C GLN A 156 26.42 -0.81 18.65
N PHE A 157 25.57 -0.02 19.30
CA PHE A 157 24.53 0.77 18.65
C PHE A 157 25.12 1.75 17.62
N ALA A 158 26.21 2.45 17.96
CA ALA A 158 26.88 3.37 17.04
C ALA A 158 27.43 2.66 15.79
N GLY A 159 28.02 1.47 15.95
CA GLY A 159 28.50 0.67 14.82
C GLY A 159 27.40 0.18 13.91
N ILE A 160 26.27 -0.26 14.47
CA ILE A 160 25.09 -0.68 13.70
C ILE A 160 24.49 0.50 12.94
N ASN A 161 24.29 1.65 13.59
CA ASN A 161 23.76 2.85 12.95
C ASN A 161 24.69 3.41 11.87
N PHE A 162 26.02 3.25 12.03
CA PHE A 162 26.95 3.60 10.96
C PHE A 162 26.69 2.74 9.72
N LEU A 163 26.50 1.43 9.86
CA LEU A 163 26.15 0.57 8.73
C LEU A 163 24.78 0.93 8.13
N GLU A 164 23.78 1.25 8.95
CA GLU A 164 22.46 1.72 8.48
C GLU A 164 22.61 2.99 7.62
N THR A 165 23.45 3.93 8.10
CA THR A 165 23.78 5.16 7.36
C THR A 165 24.53 4.85 6.07
N LEU A 166 25.46 3.88 6.09
CA LEU A 166 26.24 3.47 4.93
C LEU A 166 25.38 2.80 3.87
N VAL A 167 24.52 1.86 4.25
CA VAL A 167 23.57 1.20 3.33
C VAL A 167 22.66 2.26 2.70
N SER A 168 22.14 3.21 3.49
CA SER A 168 21.36 4.34 2.98
C SER A 168 22.13 5.16 1.95
N GLU A 169 23.39 5.49 2.24
CA GLU A 169 24.21 6.29 1.35
C GLU A 169 24.46 5.59 0.01
N PHE A 170 24.52 4.26 -0.03
CA PHE A 170 24.71 3.49 -1.26
C PHE A 170 23.42 3.22 -2.05
N SER A 171 22.24 3.35 -1.44
CA SER A 171 20.96 3.23 -2.14
C SER A 171 20.67 4.46 -3.01
N PRO A 172 20.22 4.31 -4.28
CA PRO A 172 19.95 5.44 -5.16
C PRO A 172 18.89 6.43 -4.67
N SER A 173 17.88 5.96 -3.92
CA SER A 173 16.78 6.81 -3.41
C SER A 173 17.20 7.75 -2.28
N THR A 174 18.28 7.41 -1.57
CA THR A 174 18.74 8.10 -0.36
C THR A 174 20.17 8.60 -0.44
N ALA A 175 20.86 8.36 -1.56
CA ALA A 175 22.24 8.79 -1.79
C ALA A 175 22.39 10.31 -1.73
N SER A 176 23.46 10.79 -1.08
CA SER A 176 23.79 12.20 -1.08
C SER A 176 24.26 12.67 -2.46
N SER A 177 24.04 13.95 -2.76
CA SER A 177 24.55 14.55 -3.99
C SER A 177 26.08 14.67 -3.95
N MET A 178 26.74 14.02 -4.91
CA MET A 178 28.21 14.02 -5.05
C MET A 178 28.68 14.68 -6.36
N GLY A 179 27.76 15.05 -7.26
CA GLY A 179 28.10 15.57 -8.58
C GLY A 179 28.79 14.54 -9.49
N LEU A 180 28.59 13.25 -9.24
CA LEU A 180 29.16 12.14 -10.01
C LEU A 180 28.13 11.52 -10.97
N PRO A 181 28.58 10.85 -12.05
CA PRO A 181 27.68 10.19 -13.00
C PRO A 181 26.86 9.06 -12.37
N LYS A 182 25.71 8.74 -12.95
CA LYS A 182 24.86 7.64 -12.50
C LYS A 182 25.60 6.30 -12.48
N GLU A 183 26.47 6.07 -13.47
CA GLU A 183 27.27 4.86 -13.61
C GLU A 183 28.16 4.61 -12.40
N PHE A 184 28.69 5.67 -11.77
CA PHE A 184 29.45 5.56 -10.53
C PHE A 184 28.57 5.00 -9.41
N HIS A 185 27.36 5.54 -9.26
CA HIS A 185 26.42 5.10 -8.23
C HIS A 185 25.96 3.66 -8.47
N ASP A 186 25.66 3.29 -9.72
CA ASP A 186 25.25 1.93 -10.09
C ASP A 186 26.35 0.88 -9.83
N GLN A 187 27.62 1.26 -10.02
CA GLN A 187 28.79 0.42 -9.72
C GLN A 187 29.02 0.28 -8.21
N CYS A 188 28.91 1.37 -7.44
CA CYS A 188 29.00 1.34 -5.98
C CYS A 188 27.90 0.46 -5.39
N GLN A 189 26.65 0.62 -5.85
CA GLN A 189 25.51 -0.17 -5.42
C GLN A 189 25.74 -1.67 -5.64
N LEU A 190 26.08 -2.07 -6.87
CA LEU A 190 26.35 -3.47 -7.21
C LEU A 190 27.54 -4.03 -6.43
N SER A 191 28.60 -3.24 -6.27
CA SER A 191 29.79 -3.68 -5.53
C SER A 191 29.50 -3.87 -4.05
N LEU A 192 28.63 -3.05 -3.43
CA LEU A 192 28.25 -3.24 -2.03
C LEU A 192 27.40 -4.51 -1.87
N GLU A 193 26.39 -4.66 -2.74
CA GLU A 193 25.47 -5.80 -2.76
C GLU A 193 26.20 -7.14 -2.85
N VAL A 194 27.12 -7.27 -3.80
CA VAL A 194 27.83 -8.53 -4.07
C VAL A 194 28.90 -8.83 -3.02
N LYS A 195 29.59 -7.82 -2.48
CA LYS A 195 30.80 -8.04 -1.67
C LYS A 195 30.61 -7.94 -0.16
N PHE A 196 29.67 -7.12 0.33
CA PHE A 196 29.63 -6.75 1.75
C PHE A 196 28.23 -6.82 2.37
N LEU A 197 27.16 -6.69 1.59
CA LEU A 197 25.80 -6.60 2.12
C LEU A 197 25.39 -7.87 2.91
N LYS A 198 25.82 -9.05 2.45
CA LYS A 198 25.65 -10.33 3.15
C LYS A 198 26.36 -10.34 4.51
N ASP A 199 27.59 -9.83 4.56
CA ASP A 199 28.37 -9.76 5.80
C ASP A 199 27.72 -8.80 6.82
N PHE A 200 27.24 -7.65 6.36
CA PHE A 200 26.55 -6.68 7.22
C PHE A 200 25.29 -7.28 7.84
N TYR A 201 24.54 -8.06 7.07
CA TYR A 201 23.39 -8.80 7.57
C TYR A 201 23.80 -9.81 8.66
N CYS A 202 24.85 -10.61 8.41
CA CYS A 202 25.38 -11.56 9.40
C CYS A 202 25.84 -10.87 10.69
N TRP A 203 26.49 -9.71 10.60
CA TRP A 203 26.94 -8.97 11.78
C TRP A 203 25.76 -8.45 12.60
N ALA A 204 24.73 -7.92 11.94
CA ALA A 204 23.50 -7.49 12.59
C ALA A 204 22.77 -8.69 13.26
N GLN A 205 22.65 -9.80 12.54
CA GLN A 205 22.09 -11.04 13.06
C GLN A 205 22.83 -11.53 14.30
N ALA A 206 24.16 -11.57 14.27
CA ALA A 206 24.99 -11.96 15.41
C ALA A 206 24.81 -11.00 16.60
N ALA A 207 24.68 -9.69 16.35
CA ALA A 207 24.41 -8.70 17.41
C ALA A 207 23.06 -8.94 18.10
N VAL A 208 22.03 -9.31 17.34
CA VAL A 208 20.72 -9.71 17.89
C VAL A 208 20.85 -10.99 18.71
N PHE A 209 21.51 -12.03 18.19
CA PHE A 209 21.68 -13.30 18.91
C PHE A 209 22.46 -13.12 20.23
N ASN A 210 23.51 -12.31 20.21
CA ASN A 210 24.35 -12.08 21.40
C ASN A 210 23.65 -11.28 22.50
N THR A 211 22.62 -10.49 22.15
CA THR A 211 21.87 -9.64 23.11
C THR A 211 20.53 -10.26 23.52
N ALA A 212 20.03 -11.27 22.78
CA ALA A 212 18.71 -11.85 22.97
C ALA A 212 18.50 -12.41 24.37
N ASP A 213 19.41 -13.24 24.88
CA ASP A 213 19.25 -13.87 26.21
C ASP A 213 19.17 -12.83 27.33
N GLU A 214 19.98 -11.77 27.26
CA GLU A 214 19.98 -10.71 28.26
C GLU A 214 18.66 -9.92 28.23
N ILE A 215 18.19 -9.60 27.03
CA ILE A 215 16.90 -8.92 26.82
C ILE A 215 15.74 -9.79 27.33
N LEU A 216 15.73 -11.08 27.01
CA LEU A 216 14.64 -11.98 27.40
C LEU A 216 14.59 -12.23 28.92
N ASN A 217 15.74 -12.24 29.60
CA ASN A 217 15.82 -12.50 31.04
C ASN A 217 15.77 -11.23 31.92
N SER A 218 15.94 -10.03 31.35
CA SER A 218 15.87 -8.78 32.11
C SER A 218 14.43 -8.33 32.36
N ASN A 219 14.14 -7.82 33.57
CA ASN A 219 12.84 -7.21 33.91
C ASN A 219 12.81 -5.68 33.74
N VAL A 220 13.92 -5.08 33.30
CA VAL A 220 14.07 -3.63 33.13
C VAL A 220 14.63 -3.36 31.73
N THR A 221 14.29 -2.21 31.15
CA THR A 221 14.90 -1.73 29.91
C THR A 221 16.42 -1.63 30.06
N ILE A 222 17.14 -2.35 29.22
CA ILE A 222 18.60 -2.37 29.19
C ILE A 222 19.12 -1.69 27.90
N PRO A 223 20.32 -1.07 27.92
CA PRO A 223 20.89 -0.42 26.74
C PRO A 223 21.02 -1.34 25.51
N GLU A 224 21.18 -2.64 25.72
CA GLU A 224 21.26 -3.69 24.71
C GLU A 224 19.99 -3.77 23.85
N GLU A 225 18.82 -3.43 24.40
CA GLU A 225 17.56 -3.38 23.62
C GLU A 225 17.66 -2.39 22.47
N LYS A 226 18.35 -1.25 22.68
CA LYS A 226 18.54 -0.22 21.66
C LYS A 226 19.45 -0.73 20.53
N ALA A 227 20.53 -1.43 20.87
CA ALA A 227 21.42 -2.04 19.88
C ALA A 227 20.71 -3.18 19.12
N CYS A 228 19.95 -4.02 19.82
CA CYS A 228 19.16 -5.10 19.22
C CYS A 228 18.10 -4.56 18.25
N SER A 229 17.33 -3.54 18.66
CA SER A 229 16.38 -2.85 17.78
C SER A 229 17.07 -2.27 16.55
N ALA A 230 18.22 -1.59 16.70
CA ALA A 230 18.97 -1.08 15.56
C ALA A 230 19.45 -2.19 14.62
N ALA A 231 19.89 -3.34 15.15
CA ALA A 231 20.33 -4.47 14.33
C ALA A 231 19.18 -5.09 13.52
N LEU A 232 17.99 -5.21 14.13
CA LEU A 232 16.77 -5.63 13.43
C LEU A 232 16.40 -4.64 12.31
N ARG A 233 16.48 -3.33 12.56
CA ARG A 233 16.24 -2.28 11.53
C ARG A 233 17.27 -2.35 10.40
N LEU A 234 18.54 -2.60 10.70
CA LEU A 234 19.57 -2.77 9.68
C LEU A 234 19.28 -4.01 8.81
N MET A 235 18.91 -5.15 9.41
CA MET A 235 18.49 -6.33 8.65
C MET A 235 17.29 -6.03 7.75
N LEU A 236 16.28 -5.34 8.27
CA LEU A 236 15.12 -4.89 7.50
C LEU A 236 15.55 -4.02 6.31
N GLN A 237 16.37 -3.00 6.55
CA GLN A 237 16.84 -2.11 5.49
C GLN A 237 17.61 -2.85 4.39
N ILE A 238 18.43 -3.83 4.78
CA ILE A 238 19.17 -4.69 3.85
C ILE A 238 18.20 -5.56 3.03
N LEU A 239 17.16 -6.12 3.64
CA LEU A 239 16.15 -6.89 2.91
C LEU A 239 15.25 -6.01 2.04
N SER A 240 15.10 -4.72 2.35
CA SER A 240 14.44 -3.73 1.50
C SER A 240 15.33 -3.18 0.39
N TRP A 241 16.55 -3.72 0.23
CA TRP A 241 17.46 -3.36 -0.85
C TRP A 241 16.90 -3.72 -2.22
N SER A 242 17.17 -2.88 -3.22
CA SER A 242 16.79 -3.15 -4.62
C SER A 242 17.78 -4.10 -5.29
N PHE A 243 17.74 -5.39 -4.89
CA PHE A 243 18.59 -6.45 -5.42
C PHE A 243 18.52 -6.51 -6.96
N LYS A 244 19.70 -6.58 -7.60
CA LYS A 244 19.73 -6.73 -9.05
C LYS A 244 19.38 -8.18 -9.41
N PRO A 245 18.52 -8.39 -10.43
CA PRO A 245 18.10 -9.74 -10.80
C PRO A 245 19.30 -10.58 -11.20
N THR A 246 19.51 -11.71 -10.52
CA THR A 246 20.48 -12.71 -10.93
C THR A 246 19.99 -13.42 -12.19
N LEU A 247 20.90 -13.70 -13.13
CA LEU A 247 20.62 -14.48 -14.36
C LEU A 247 20.40 -15.99 -14.08
N GLU A 248 20.00 -16.34 -12.85
CA GLU A 248 19.82 -17.73 -12.44
C GLU A 248 18.53 -18.27 -13.08
N HIS A 249 18.63 -19.44 -13.73
CA HIS A 249 17.50 -20.09 -14.38
C HIS A 249 16.53 -20.64 -13.33
N GLU A 250 15.49 -19.87 -13.01
CA GLU A 250 14.36 -20.35 -12.23
C GLU A 250 13.49 -21.29 -13.09
N ASN A 251 13.09 -22.43 -12.53
CA ASN A 251 12.14 -23.35 -13.17
C ASN A 251 10.71 -22.78 -13.07
N LEU A 252 10.42 -21.76 -13.88
CA LEU A 252 9.16 -21.02 -13.87
C LEU A 252 7.95 -21.95 -14.02
N ASP A 253 8.03 -22.95 -14.89
CA ASP A 253 6.94 -23.93 -15.11
C ASP A 253 6.59 -24.73 -13.85
N ALA A 254 7.59 -25.11 -13.05
CA ALA A 254 7.35 -25.84 -11.81
C ALA A 254 6.72 -24.94 -10.73
N ARG A 255 7.18 -23.68 -10.62
CA ARG A 255 6.65 -22.69 -9.67
C ARG A 255 5.22 -22.30 -9.98
N ILE A 256 4.91 -22.11 -11.26
CA ILE A 256 3.54 -21.85 -11.71
C ILE A 256 2.63 -23.02 -11.34
N LYS A 257 3.07 -24.27 -11.58
CA LYS A 257 2.31 -25.48 -11.20
C LYS A 257 2.08 -25.63 -9.70
N SER A 258 3.01 -25.18 -8.86
CA SER A 258 2.82 -25.15 -7.40
C SER A 258 1.99 -23.95 -6.93
N GLY A 259 1.60 -23.06 -7.85
CA GLY A 259 0.76 -21.90 -7.56
C GLY A 259 1.53 -20.70 -7.01
N LEU A 260 2.85 -20.62 -7.22
CA LEU A 260 3.68 -19.48 -6.83
C LEU A 260 3.78 -18.45 -7.96
N ARG A 261 3.87 -17.16 -7.59
CA ARG A 261 4.00 -16.02 -8.51
C ARG A 261 5.38 -15.37 -8.39
N SER A 262 5.85 -14.78 -9.49
CA SER A 262 7.17 -14.11 -9.55
C SER A 262 7.08 -12.59 -9.49
N ASP A 263 5.93 -11.98 -9.75
CA ASP A 263 5.78 -10.53 -9.89
C ASP A 263 4.86 -9.94 -8.82
N ALA A 264 5.29 -8.87 -8.16
CA ALA A 264 4.48 -8.14 -7.17
C ALA A 264 3.93 -6.86 -7.76
N ILE A 265 2.75 -6.96 -8.37
CA ILE A 265 2.16 -5.83 -9.08
C ILE A 265 1.68 -4.73 -8.09
N ASN A 266 1.40 -5.03 -6.81
CA ASN A 266 0.71 -4.07 -5.92
C ASN A 266 1.38 -3.74 -4.57
N LEU A 267 2.55 -4.32 -4.22
CA LEU A 267 3.19 -4.04 -2.91
C LEU A 267 3.69 -2.59 -2.76
N ARG A 268 4.00 -1.91 -3.87
CA ARG A 268 4.55 -0.55 -3.86
C ARG A 268 3.58 0.50 -3.33
N LYS A 269 2.27 0.24 -3.40
CA LYS A 269 1.21 1.12 -2.87
C LYS A 269 1.40 1.39 -1.36
N PHE A 270 2.00 0.44 -0.66
CA PHE A 270 2.24 0.49 0.79
C PHE A 270 3.73 0.53 1.12
N GLU A 271 4.55 1.18 0.27
CA GLU A 271 5.99 1.34 0.43
C GLU A 271 6.77 0.02 0.62
N ARG A 272 6.22 -1.09 0.11
CA ARG A 272 6.80 -2.43 0.22
C ARG A 272 7.34 -2.92 -1.11
N SER A 273 8.30 -3.84 -1.02
CA SER A 273 8.93 -4.45 -2.19
C SER A 273 9.21 -5.93 -1.95
N LEU A 274 9.30 -6.69 -3.05
CA LEU A 274 9.76 -8.06 -2.99
C LEU A 274 11.25 -8.12 -2.69
N VAL A 275 11.62 -9.12 -1.90
CA VAL A 275 13.02 -9.40 -1.56
C VAL A 275 13.50 -10.53 -2.44
N LYS A 276 14.33 -10.21 -3.44
CA LYS A 276 14.87 -11.18 -4.41
C LYS A 276 16.40 -11.27 -4.37
N PRO A 277 17.00 -11.69 -3.23
CA PRO A 277 18.43 -11.95 -3.16
C PRO A 277 18.77 -13.21 -3.96
N GLY A 278 20.01 -13.31 -4.46
CA GLY A 278 20.48 -14.50 -5.17
C GLY A 278 20.72 -15.71 -4.26
N SER A 279 21.01 -16.87 -4.86
CA SER A 279 21.25 -18.14 -4.17
C SER A 279 22.35 -18.12 -3.08
N LEU A 280 23.27 -17.14 -3.15
CA LEU A 280 24.26 -16.90 -2.11
C LEU A 280 23.65 -16.53 -0.75
N TRP A 281 22.37 -16.17 -0.67
CA TRP A 281 21.69 -15.85 0.59
C TRP A 281 20.91 -17.02 1.18
N THR A 282 20.78 -18.14 0.45
CA THR A 282 19.99 -19.31 0.87
C THR A 282 20.46 -19.88 2.21
N ASP A 283 21.77 -19.96 2.43
CA ASP A 283 22.37 -20.47 3.67
C ASP A 283 21.95 -19.65 4.89
N ILE A 284 21.88 -18.32 4.77
CA ILE A 284 21.51 -17.41 5.85
C ILE A 284 19.99 -17.32 6.00
N LEU A 285 19.24 -17.08 4.93
CA LEU A 285 17.82 -16.72 5.06
C LEU A 285 16.90 -17.94 5.14
N ILE A 286 17.30 -19.06 4.52
CA ILE A 286 16.47 -20.27 4.43
C ILE A 286 17.04 -21.40 5.29
N SER A 287 18.30 -21.79 5.08
CA SER A 287 18.88 -22.99 5.72
C SER A 287 19.27 -22.82 7.19
N SER A 288 19.49 -21.60 7.68
CA SER A 288 19.99 -21.35 9.05
C SER A 288 18.92 -21.41 10.15
N ALA A 289 17.65 -21.67 9.81
CA ALA A 289 16.48 -21.49 10.70
C ALA A 289 16.31 -20.06 11.25
N HIS A 290 16.91 -19.05 10.60
CA HIS A 290 16.83 -17.65 11.03
C HIS A 290 15.40 -17.14 11.14
N THR A 291 14.54 -17.39 10.14
CA THR A 291 13.13 -17.01 10.17
C THR A 291 12.44 -17.56 11.43
N THR A 292 12.59 -18.87 11.68
CA THR A 292 12.05 -19.53 12.87
C THR A 292 12.56 -18.90 14.16
N TRP A 293 13.85 -18.56 14.23
CA TRP A 293 14.41 -17.88 15.38
C TRP A 293 13.78 -16.51 15.63
N VAL A 294 13.64 -15.67 14.60
CA VAL A 294 13.04 -14.33 14.73
C VAL A 294 11.58 -14.41 15.19
N LEU A 295 10.81 -15.35 14.63
CA LEU A 295 9.43 -15.61 15.04
C LEU A 295 9.34 -16.03 16.52
N ASN A 296 10.22 -16.93 16.96
CA ASN A 296 10.26 -17.37 18.36
C ASN A 296 10.72 -16.25 19.30
N PHE A 297 11.68 -15.43 18.88
CA PHE A 297 12.16 -14.28 19.62
C PHE A 297 11.03 -13.27 19.85
N TYR A 298 10.29 -12.90 18.80
CA TYR A 298 9.12 -12.05 18.93
C TYR A 298 8.04 -12.65 19.82
N THR A 299 7.72 -13.94 19.64
CA THR A 299 6.71 -14.64 20.43
C THR A 299 7.07 -14.64 21.92
N THR A 300 8.35 -14.82 22.25
CA THR A 300 8.84 -14.79 23.63
C THR A 300 8.77 -13.38 24.22
N LEU A 301 9.16 -12.36 23.46
CA LEU A 301 9.00 -10.96 23.86
C LEU A 301 7.52 -10.62 24.11
N ARG A 302 6.63 -11.03 23.21
CA ARG A 302 5.18 -10.83 23.36
C ARG A 302 4.62 -11.43 24.64
N GLN A 303 5.06 -12.65 25.00
CA GLN A 303 4.66 -13.28 26.25
C GLN A 303 5.18 -12.53 27.47
N LYS A 304 6.45 -12.09 27.43
CA LYS A 304 7.09 -11.32 28.49
C LYS A 304 6.35 -10.01 28.78
N TYR A 305 5.93 -9.27 27.76
CA TYR A 305 5.25 -7.98 27.90
C TYR A 305 3.72 -8.06 27.80
N SER A 306 3.13 -9.24 28.01
CA SER A 306 1.69 -9.47 27.85
C SER A 306 0.77 -8.57 28.70
N TYR A 307 1.28 -7.95 29.77
CA TYR A 307 0.53 -7.03 30.63
C TYR A 307 0.66 -5.55 30.25
N ASP A 308 1.61 -5.20 29.38
CA ASP A 308 1.84 -3.82 28.94
C ASP A 308 1.10 -3.60 27.62
N THR A 309 0.01 -2.86 27.63
CA THR A 309 -0.83 -2.67 26.43
C THR A 309 -0.15 -1.89 25.30
N LEU A 310 0.97 -1.21 25.58
CA LEU A 310 1.71 -0.39 24.62
C LEU A 310 3.02 -1.04 24.16
N TRP A 311 3.34 -2.25 24.64
CA TRP A 311 4.59 -2.95 24.31
C TRP A 311 4.76 -3.16 22.81
N GLY A 312 3.65 -3.34 22.10
CA GLY A 312 3.58 -3.53 20.66
C GLY A 312 4.26 -2.41 19.89
N ASP A 313 4.29 -1.19 20.43
CA ASP A 313 4.86 0.00 19.78
C ASP A 313 6.27 0.33 20.28
N SER A 314 6.84 -0.53 21.13
CA SER A 314 8.24 -0.41 21.52
C SER A 314 9.18 -0.55 20.30
N PRO A 315 10.32 0.14 20.26
CA PRO A 315 11.24 0.09 19.12
C PRO A 315 11.66 -1.33 18.73
N ILE A 316 11.89 -2.21 19.72
CA ILE A 316 12.27 -3.61 19.46
C ILE A 316 11.12 -4.43 18.87
N ALA A 317 9.89 -4.23 19.36
CA ALA A 317 8.70 -4.93 18.85
C ALA A 317 8.42 -4.51 17.39
N VAL A 318 8.42 -3.20 17.11
CA VAL A 318 8.25 -2.66 15.75
C VAL A 318 9.34 -3.19 14.83
N SER A 319 10.62 -3.08 15.23
CA SER A 319 11.73 -3.52 14.38
C SER A 319 11.66 -5.02 14.05
N CYS A 320 11.24 -5.84 15.02
CA CYS A 320 11.09 -7.28 14.85
C CYS A 320 9.91 -7.62 13.93
N ARG A 321 8.73 -7.01 14.14
CA ARG A 321 7.57 -7.23 13.27
C ARG A 321 7.83 -6.80 11.84
N GLN A 322 8.40 -5.61 11.64
CA GLN A 322 8.71 -5.13 10.29
C GLN A 322 9.72 -6.07 9.58
N LEU A 323 10.69 -6.64 10.30
CA LEU A 323 11.58 -7.67 9.74
C LEU A 323 10.81 -8.95 9.37
N ILE A 324 9.90 -9.43 10.24
CA ILE A 324 9.05 -10.61 9.96
C ILE A 324 8.20 -10.38 8.71
N VAL A 325 7.59 -9.20 8.62
CA VAL A 325 6.78 -8.77 7.47
C VAL A 325 7.63 -8.76 6.19
N GLN A 326 8.85 -8.24 6.23
CA GLN A 326 9.75 -8.21 5.07
C GLN A 326 10.27 -9.61 4.69
N LEU A 327 10.50 -10.49 5.67
CA LEU A 327 10.84 -11.89 5.39
C LEU A 327 9.70 -12.61 4.64
N CYS A 328 8.45 -12.17 4.82
CA CYS A 328 7.31 -12.73 4.10
C CYS A 328 7.30 -12.41 2.60
N SER A 329 7.97 -11.33 2.17
CA SER A 329 8.08 -10.97 0.76
C SER A 329 9.31 -11.56 0.05
N LEU A 330 10.01 -12.50 0.69
CA LEU A 330 11.10 -13.27 0.08
C LEU A 330 10.59 -14.08 -1.13
N ALA A 331 11.30 -13.94 -2.24
CA ALA A 331 11.01 -14.64 -3.47
C ALA A 331 12.27 -14.82 -4.34
N GLY A 332 12.18 -15.73 -5.31
CA GLY A 332 13.20 -15.89 -6.34
C GLY A 332 14.27 -16.91 -5.97
N ALA A 333 15.45 -16.77 -6.58
CA ALA A 333 16.55 -17.73 -6.50
C ALA A 333 17.18 -17.94 -5.09
N VAL A 334 16.74 -17.19 -4.07
CA VAL A 334 17.06 -17.49 -2.67
C VAL A 334 16.50 -18.83 -2.20
N PHE A 335 15.39 -19.28 -2.80
CA PHE A 335 14.83 -20.60 -2.52
C PHE A 335 15.48 -21.68 -3.39
N PRO A 336 15.66 -22.90 -2.87
CA PRO A 336 16.13 -24.02 -3.67
C PRO A 336 15.15 -24.34 -4.83
N ASN A 337 15.66 -24.98 -5.88
CA ASN A 337 14.87 -25.45 -7.01
C ASN A 337 14.12 -26.76 -6.67
N ASP A 338 13.20 -26.71 -5.72
CA ASP A 338 12.47 -27.86 -5.15
C ASP A 338 10.97 -27.84 -5.50
N ASN A 339 10.63 -27.33 -6.69
CA ASN A 339 9.24 -27.08 -7.12
C ASN A 339 8.47 -26.09 -6.23
N GLY A 340 9.15 -25.34 -5.34
CA GLY A 340 8.56 -24.32 -4.50
C GLY A 340 8.17 -24.78 -3.09
N ASP A 341 8.48 -26.02 -2.74
CA ASP A 341 8.15 -26.60 -1.42
C ASP A 341 8.75 -25.77 -0.28
N ALA A 342 10.04 -25.39 -0.37
CA ALA A 342 10.68 -24.54 0.65
C ALA A 342 10.04 -23.15 0.78
N GLN A 343 9.55 -22.57 -0.32
CA GLN A 343 8.88 -21.26 -0.27
C GLN A 343 7.49 -21.37 0.38
N ILE A 344 6.75 -22.43 0.06
CA ILE A 344 5.46 -22.72 0.70
C ILE A 344 5.64 -22.99 2.19
N GLU A 345 6.65 -23.78 2.56
CA GLU A 345 7.00 -24.04 3.96
C GLU A 345 7.38 -22.74 4.68
N HIS A 346 8.15 -21.85 4.05
CA HIS A 346 8.49 -20.54 4.61
C HIS A 346 7.26 -19.68 4.90
N PHE A 347 6.30 -19.60 3.95
CA PHE A 347 5.03 -18.90 4.18
C PHE A 347 4.23 -19.50 5.32
N MET A 348 4.14 -20.84 5.38
CA MET A 348 3.46 -21.57 6.44
C MET A 348 4.01 -21.25 7.83
N HIS A 349 5.33 -21.20 7.96
CA HIS A 349 5.98 -20.87 9.23
C HIS A 349 5.68 -19.45 9.69
N ILE A 350 5.79 -18.47 8.78
CA ILE A 350 5.47 -17.06 9.11
C ILE A 350 3.99 -16.90 9.45
N LEU A 351 3.09 -17.45 8.63
CA LEU A 351 1.65 -17.40 8.89
C LEU A 351 1.29 -18.03 10.24
N SER A 352 1.89 -19.17 10.60
CA SER A 352 1.64 -19.83 11.88
C SER A 352 1.90 -18.93 13.09
N ALA A 353 2.89 -18.05 13.01
CA ALA A 353 3.21 -17.09 14.07
C ALA A 353 2.32 -15.83 13.99
N VAL A 354 2.14 -15.28 12.79
CA VAL A 354 1.40 -14.03 12.54
C VAL A 354 -0.10 -14.19 12.81
N ILE A 355 -0.66 -15.39 12.70
CA ILE A 355 -2.07 -15.66 13.08
C ILE A 355 -2.39 -15.14 14.49
N LEU A 356 -1.45 -15.21 15.44
CA LEU A 356 -1.66 -14.73 16.81
C LEU A 356 -1.86 -13.20 16.90
N TRP A 357 -1.54 -12.46 15.84
CA TRP A 357 -1.70 -11.01 15.72
C TRP A 357 -3.07 -10.61 15.17
N ILE A 358 -3.76 -11.54 14.49
CA ILE A 358 -4.95 -11.26 13.68
C ILE A 358 -6.13 -12.22 13.97
N GLU A 359 -5.93 -13.28 14.76
CA GLU A 359 -6.98 -14.23 15.17
C GLU A 359 -7.22 -14.24 16.70
N PRO A 360 -8.49 -14.22 17.18
CA PRO A 360 -9.73 -14.03 16.43
C PRO A 360 -10.02 -12.54 16.12
N PRO A 361 -10.39 -12.16 14.88
CA PRO A 361 -10.48 -10.77 14.45
C PRO A 361 -11.36 -9.87 15.32
N ASN A 362 -12.53 -10.36 15.73
CA ASN A 362 -13.49 -9.57 16.52
C ASN A 362 -12.95 -9.21 17.91
N VAL A 363 -12.18 -10.11 18.54
CA VAL A 363 -11.59 -9.86 19.86
C VAL A 363 -10.44 -8.86 19.76
N ILE A 364 -9.64 -8.95 18.70
CA ILE A 364 -8.54 -8.00 18.47
C ILE A 364 -9.10 -6.62 18.15
N ALA A 365 -10.10 -6.53 17.27
CA ALA A 365 -10.77 -5.27 16.95
C ALA A 365 -11.40 -4.63 18.21
N GLU A 366 -12.00 -5.43 19.10
CA GLU A 366 -12.51 -4.95 20.39
C GLU A 366 -11.39 -4.46 21.31
N SER A 367 -10.25 -5.16 21.34
CA SER A 367 -9.07 -4.72 22.10
C SER A 367 -8.54 -3.38 21.59
N ILE A 368 -8.47 -3.17 20.27
CA ILE A 368 -8.02 -1.90 19.67
C ILE A 368 -8.99 -0.78 20.02
N ARG A 369 -10.31 -1.01 19.88
CA ARG A 369 -11.34 -0.03 20.30
C ARG A 369 -11.25 0.35 21.78
N ASN A 370 -10.73 -0.53 22.63
CA ASN A 370 -10.51 -0.28 24.04
C ASN A 370 -9.14 0.34 24.36
N GLY A 371 -8.43 0.88 23.36
CA GLY A 371 -7.13 1.57 23.52
C GLY A 371 -5.91 0.65 23.45
N GLY A 372 -6.06 -0.58 22.97
CA GLY A 372 -4.94 -1.44 22.62
C GLY A 372 -4.26 -1.01 21.32
N SER A 373 -2.98 -1.35 21.16
CA SER A 373 -2.22 -1.07 19.95
C SER A 373 -2.76 -1.83 18.72
N GLU A 374 -2.94 -1.12 17.62
CA GLU A 374 -3.33 -1.65 16.31
C GLU A 374 -2.15 -2.22 15.50
N SER A 375 -0.92 -1.99 15.92
CA SER A 375 0.26 -2.24 15.09
C SER A 375 0.47 -3.71 14.72
N GLU A 376 0.21 -4.65 15.63
CA GLU A 376 0.24 -6.10 15.32
C GLU A 376 -0.80 -6.46 14.24
N PHE A 377 -2.00 -5.88 14.33
CA PHE A 377 -3.11 -6.15 13.41
C PHE A 377 -2.80 -5.64 12.00
N ILE A 378 -2.31 -4.41 11.88
CA ILE A 378 -1.91 -3.81 10.61
C ILE A 378 -0.75 -4.59 9.97
N ASP A 379 0.28 -4.94 10.75
CA ASP A 379 1.40 -5.76 10.27
C ASP A 379 0.95 -7.15 9.80
N GLY A 380 -0.03 -7.76 10.48
CA GLY A 380 -0.63 -9.02 10.06
C GLY A 380 -1.40 -8.94 8.75
N CYS A 381 -2.18 -7.87 8.52
CA CYS A 381 -2.86 -7.62 7.24
C CYS A 381 -1.85 -7.53 6.09
N HIS A 382 -0.73 -6.89 6.37
CA HIS A 382 0.39 -6.69 5.47
C HIS A 382 1.18 -7.97 5.12
N VAL A 383 1.28 -8.91 6.07
CA VAL A 383 1.76 -10.27 5.80
C VAL A 383 0.82 -10.97 4.82
N LEU A 384 -0.51 -10.91 5.03
CA LEU A 384 -1.47 -11.52 4.12
C LEU A 384 -1.36 -10.96 2.69
N LEU A 385 -1.22 -9.64 2.54
CA LEU A 385 -0.99 -9.00 1.23
C LEU A 385 0.29 -9.51 0.54
N SER A 386 1.37 -9.68 1.31
CA SER A 386 2.66 -10.15 0.80
C SER A 386 2.57 -11.60 0.31
N VAL A 387 1.94 -12.49 1.09
CA VAL A 387 1.68 -13.87 0.68
C VAL A 387 0.76 -13.93 -0.54
N ALA A 388 -0.34 -13.17 -0.55
CA ALA A 388 -1.28 -13.12 -1.68
C ALA A 388 -0.58 -12.68 -2.97
N SER A 389 0.36 -11.73 -2.89
CA SER A 389 1.12 -11.25 -4.04
C SER A 389 2.05 -12.30 -4.65
N LEU A 390 2.45 -13.30 -3.87
CA LEU A 390 3.38 -14.37 -4.27
C LEU A 390 2.70 -15.71 -4.52
N THR A 391 1.37 -15.78 -4.40
CA THR A 391 0.62 -17.04 -4.50
C THR A 391 -0.60 -16.91 -5.40
N SER A 392 -1.04 -18.03 -5.96
CA SER A 392 -2.34 -18.18 -6.60
C SER A 392 -3.45 -18.18 -5.55
N SER A 393 -4.68 -17.86 -5.95
CA SER A 393 -5.84 -17.89 -5.03
C SER A 393 -6.01 -19.24 -4.34
N SER A 394 -5.78 -20.35 -5.06
CA SER A 394 -5.90 -21.71 -4.51
C SER A 394 -4.80 -22.04 -3.51
N LEU A 395 -3.53 -21.71 -3.82
CA LEU A 395 -2.43 -21.90 -2.88
C LEU A 395 -2.62 -21.01 -1.64
N PHE A 396 -2.97 -19.73 -1.84
CA PHE A 396 -3.23 -18.79 -0.75
C PHE A 396 -4.25 -19.36 0.24
N ASP A 397 -5.39 -19.85 -0.24
CA ASP A 397 -6.43 -20.45 0.62
C ASP A 397 -5.93 -21.68 1.38
N ASN A 398 -5.14 -22.54 0.71
CA ASN A 398 -4.67 -23.81 1.26
C ASN A 398 -3.61 -23.68 2.36
N LEU A 399 -2.83 -22.60 2.40
CA LEU A 399 -1.80 -22.40 3.42
C LEU A 399 -2.37 -22.54 4.85
N LEU A 400 -3.46 -21.85 5.16
CA LEU A 400 -4.06 -21.96 6.49
C LEU A 400 -4.79 -23.30 6.71
N LYS A 401 -5.35 -23.91 5.65
CA LYS A 401 -6.02 -25.23 5.75
C LYS A 401 -5.08 -26.34 6.21
N SER A 402 -3.77 -26.21 5.99
CA SER A 402 -2.79 -27.16 6.52
C SER A 402 -2.56 -27.07 8.03
N ILE A 403 -2.96 -25.97 8.70
CA ILE A 403 -2.75 -25.73 10.14
C ILE A 403 -4.04 -25.41 10.92
N ARG A 404 -5.15 -25.14 10.22
CA ARG A 404 -6.47 -24.79 10.77
C ARG A 404 -7.58 -25.52 10.02
N GLN A 405 -8.79 -25.48 10.57
CA GLN A 405 -9.99 -26.07 9.95
C GLN A 405 -10.58 -25.21 8.82
N TYR A 406 -10.06 -24.01 8.60
CA TYR A 406 -10.53 -23.04 7.62
C TYR A 406 -9.35 -22.49 6.81
N GLY A 407 -9.62 -21.95 5.62
CA GLY A 407 -8.59 -21.43 4.73
C GLY A 407 -8.26 -19.96 4.93
N THR A 408 -7.17 -19.51 4.31
CA THR A 408 -6.69 -18.13 4.45
C THR A 408 -7.70 -17.12 3.91
N ILE A 409 -8.51 -17.49 2.91
CA ILE A 409 -9.57 -16.61 2.38
C ILE A 409 -10.68 -16.40 3.41
N ASN A 410 -11.01 -17.41 4.23
CA ASN A 410 -11.98 -17.23 5.32
C ASN A 410 -11.46 -16.27 6.39
N LEU A 411 -10.17 -16.34 6.73
CA LEU A 411 -9.54 -15.37 7.65
C LEU A 411 -9.58 -13.96 7.07
N LEU A 412 -9.19 -13.82 5.80
CA LEU A 412 -9.23 -12.55 5.07
C LEU A 412 -10.65 -11.95 5.09
N SER A 413 -11.68 -12.78 4.86
CA SER A 413 -13.08 -12.36 4.94
C SER A 413 -13.47 -11.87 6.33
N ALA A 414 -13.07 -12.57 7.38
CA ALA A 414 -13.37 -12.17 8.76
C ALA A 414 -12.67 -10.85 9.15
N LEU A 415 -11.40 -10.68 8.78
CA LEU A 415 -10.64 -9.44 8.99
C LEU A 415 -11.25 -8.26 8.25
N THR A 416 -11.58 -8.45 6.96
CA THR A 416 -12.18 -7.40 6.14
C THR A 416 -13.54 -6.99 6.72
N SER A 417 -14.31 -7.95 7.25
CA SER A 417 -15.59 -7.68 7.90
C SER A 417 -15.45 -6.77 9.12
N GLU A 418 -14.44 -7.00 9.97
CA GLU A 418 -14.19 -6.16 11.14
C GLU A 418 -13.65 -4.78 10.77
N ALA A 419 -12.78 -4.69 9.75
CA ALA A 419 -12.29 -3.40 9.24
C ALA A 419 -13.44 -2.54 8.67
N VAL A 420 -14.34 -3.15 7.87
CA VAL A 420 -15.53 -2.47 7.33
C VAL A 420 -16.44 -1.94 8.44
N LYS A 421 -16.73 -2.76 9.46
CA LYS A 421 -17.52 -2.31 10.62
C LYS A 421 -16.85 -1.14 11.33
N SER A 422 -15.54 -1.22 11.58
CA SER A 422 -14.81 -0.14 12.25
C SER A 422 -14.85 1.18 11.48
N VAL A 423 -14.70 1.15 10.15
CA VAL A 423 -14.77 2.35 9.31
C VAL A 423 -16.16 2.97 9.36
N LEU A 424 -17.20 2.14 9.36
CA LEU A 424 -18.59 2.60 9.32
C LEU A 424 -19.13 2.99 10.69
N ASP A 425 -18.56 2.50 11.79
CA ASP A 425 -18.90 2.94 13.15
C ASP A 425 -18.22 4.29 13.50
N ASN A 426 -17.06 4.61 12.89
CA ASN A 426 -16.27 5.81 13.17
C ASN A 426 -16.19 6.80 11.98
N GLN A 427 -17.32 7.11 11.34
CA GLN A 427 -17.34 7.93 10.10
C GLN A 427 -16.81 9.36 10.27
N ASN A 428 -16.72 9.85 11.51
CA ASN A 428 -16.29 11.21 11.84
C ASN A 428 -14.80 11.32 12.22
N GLU A 429 -14.09 10.19 12.31
CA GLU A 429 -12.67 10.16 12.65
C GLU A 429 -11.83 10.01 11.37
N GLU A 430 -10.99 11.00 11.08
CA GLU A 430 -9.98 10.88 10.04
C GLU A 430 -8.89 9.88 10.48
N GLU A 431 -8.39 9.07 9.53
CA GLU A 431 -7.23 8.19 9.72
C GLU A 431 -7.38 7.16 10.87
N THR A 432 -8.47 6.38 10.84
CA THR A 432 -8.64 5.26 11.77
C THR A 432 -7.85 4.02 11.36
N TRP A 433 -7.46 3.19 12.34
CA TRP A 433 -6.87 1.86 12.10
C TRP A 433 -7.72 1.00 11.14
N GLY A 434 -9.05 1.18 11.20
CA GLY A 434 -10.00 0.50 10.32
C GLY A 434 -9.83 0.88 8.86
N SER A 435 -9.57 2.17 8.58
CA SER A 435 -9.32 2.65 7.21
C SER A 435 -8.03 2.04 6.65
N ASP A 436 -6.94 2.09 7.41
CA ASP A 436 -5.64 1.55 6.99
C ASP A 436 -5.71 0.04 6.75
N ALA A 437 -6.32 -0.69 7.68
CA ALA A 437 -6.55 -2.12 7.54
C ALA A 437 -7.40 -2.44 6.31
N LEU A 438 -8.49 -1.69 6.10
CA LEU A 438 -9.40 -1.93 4.98
C LEU A 438 -8.71 -1.72 3.63
N ASP A 439 -7.88 -0.69 3.49
CA ASP A 439 -7.13 -0.42 2.27
C ASP A 439 -6.16 -1.59 1.94
N ILE A 440 -5.47 -2.13 2.95
CA ILE A 440 -4.56 -3.29 2.79
C ILE A 440 -5.34 -4.56 2.44
N LEU A 441 -6.45 -4.81 3.13
CA LEU A 441 -7.25 -6.03 2.97
C LEU A 441 -7.99 -6.04 1.62
N LEU A 442 -8.51 -4.90 1.17
CA LEU A 442 -9.11 -4.78 -0.16
C LEU A 442 -8.09 -4.90 -1.27
N GLU A 443 -6.86 -4.39 -1.09
CA GLU A 443 -5.77 -4.67 -2.02
C GLU A 443 -5.41 -6.17 -2.04
N THR A 444 -5.48 -6.84 -0.88
CA THR A 444 -5.28 -8.30 -0.81
C THR A 444 -6.35 -9.03 -1.62
N TRP A 445 -7.62 -8.64 -1.49
CA TRP A 445 -8.70 -9.14 -2.35
C TRP A 445 -8.46 -8.84 -3.82
N ASN A 446 -8.00 -7.62 -4.17
CA ASN A 446 -7.67 -7.23 -5.54
C ASN A 446 -6.58 -8.13 -6.14
N VAL A 447 -5.55 -8.48 -5.37
CA VAL A 447 -4.46 -9.35 -5.83
C VAL A 447 -4.92 -10.80 -6.05
N ILE A 448 -5.85 -11.28 -5.21
CA ILE A 448 -6.39 -12.63 -5.27
C ILE A 448 -7.42 -12.76 -6.41
N LEU A 449 -8.25 -11.73 -6.61
CA LEU A 449 -9.37 -11.70 -7.55
C LEU A 449 -9.06 -11.06 -8.90
N GLY A 450 -8.11 -10.12 -8.95
CA GLY A 450 -7.74 -9.36 -10.13
C GLY A 450 -6.99 -10.21 -11.16
N GLU A 451 -7.41 -10.13 -12.42
CA GLU A 451 -6.86 -10.91 -13.53
C GLU A 451 -5.66 -10.25 -14.20
N ALA A 452 -4.58 -11.03 -14.44
CA ALA A 452 -3.67 -10.90 -15.59
C ALA A 452 -2.65 -12.07 -15.71
N CYS A 453 -2.95 -13.29 -15.25
CA CYS A 453 -2.09 -14.44 -15.57
C CYS A 453 -2.92 -15.62 -16.08
N ALA A 454 -2.40 -16.32 -17.09
CA ALA A 454 -3.08 -17.31 -17.90
C ALA A 454 -3.63 -18.55 -17.14
N ASP A 455 -3.37 -18.65 -15.83
CA ASP A 455 -3.89 -19.71 -14.96
C ASP A 455 -5.18 -19.29 -14.26
N LYS A 456 -6.28 -19.40 -15.01
CA LYS A 456 -7.65 -19.32 -14.52
C LYS A 456 -8.00 -20.57 -13.69
N SER A 457 -7.43 -20.73 -12.50
CA SER A 457 -8.05 -21.61 -11.50
C SER A 457 -9.18 -20.82 -10.83
N PRO A 458 -10.46 -21.20 -11.01
CA PRO A 458 -11.55 -20.53 -10.32
C PRO A 458 -11.33 -20.61 -8.80
N MET A 459 -11.79 -19.58 -8.08
CA MET A 459 -11.77 -19.57 -6.62
C MET A 459 -12.43 -20.85 -6.07
N SER A 460 -11.92 -21.36 -4.94
CA SER A 460 -12.51 -22.52 -4.26
C SER A 460 -13.97 -22.23 -3.88
N ALA A 461 -14.80 -23.27 -3.77
CA ALA A 461 -16.19 -23.11 -3.34
C ALA A 461 -16.29 -22.46 -1.94
N ASP A 462 -15.38 -22.83 -1.03
CA ASP A 462 -15.26 -22.20 0.29
C ASP A 462 -14.88 -20.71 0.18
N GLY A 463 -13.97 -20.36 -0.73
CA GLY A 463 -13.56 -19.00 -1.00
C GLY A 463 -14.71 -18.15 -1.57
N ALA A 464 -15.49 -18.70 -2.51
CA ALA A 464 -16.68 -18.05 -3.03
C ALA A 464 -17.74 -17.84 -1.93
N LEU A 465 -17.94 -18.81 -1.04
CA LEU A 465 -18.83 -18.67 0.11
C LEU A 465 -18.33 -17.56 1.07
N ALA A 466 -17.02 -17.49 1.33
CA ALA A 466 -16.41 -16.44 2.15
C ALA A 466 -16.59 -15.04 1.52
N ALA A 467 -16.35 -14.91 0.21
CA ALA A 467 -16.58 -13.68 -0.53
C ALA A 467 -18.06 -13.26 -0.50
N SER A 468 -18.98 -14.21 -0.70
CA SER A 468 -20.42 -13.98 -0.57
C SER A 468 -20.80 -13.46 0.82
N ASN A 469 -20.31 -14.08 1.89
CA ASN A 469 -20.63 -13.68 3.25
C ASN A 469 -20.05 -12.30 3.58
N LEU A 470 -18.81 -12.04 3.17
CA LEU A 470 -18.18 -10.73 3.29
C LEU A 470 -19.00 -9.66 2.56
N PHE A 471 -19.39 -9.91 1.30
CA PHE A 471 -20.16 -8.94 0.54
C PHE A 471 -21.51 -8.62 1.18
N LYS A 472 -22.19 -9.62 1.76
CA LYS A 472 -23.42 -9.39 2.53
C LYS A 472 -23.17 -8.47 3.72
N ILE A 473 -22.12 -8.71 4.50
CA ILE A 473 -21.72 -7.84 5.61
C ILE A 473 -21.41 -6.42 5.13
N ILE A 474 -20.66 -6.26 4.05
CA ILE A 474 -20.36 -4.95 3.45
C ILE A 474 -21.65 -4.18 3.17
N VAL A 475 -22.56 -4.79 2.41
CA VAL A 475 -23.82 -4.15 2.02
C VAL A 475 -24.66 -3.82 3.26
N GLU A 476 -24.87 -4.79 4.16
CA GLU A 476 -25.67 -4.59 5.37
C GLU A 476 -25.10 -3.48 6.28
N SER A 477 -23.78 -3.43 6.44
CA SER A 477 -23.11 -2.39 7.22
C SER A 477 -23.27 -1.01 6.56
N HIS A 478 -23.12 -0.90 5.23
CA HIS A 478 -23.36 0.37 4.53
C HIS A 478 -24.81 0.82 4.63
N LEU A 479 -25.78 -0.09 4.49
CA LEU A 479 -27.20 0.25 4.61
C LEU A 479 -27.57 0.66 6.02
N LYS A 480 -27.02 0.00 7.03
CA LYS A 480 -27.20 0.39 8.44
C LYS A 480 -26.65 1.80 8.66
N ALA A 481 -25.41 2.05 8.25
CA ALA A 481 -24.78 3.36 8.42
C ALA A 481 -25.54 4.47 7.67
N ALA A 482 -26.04 4.17 6.47
CA ALA A 482 -26.89 5.09 5.70
C ALA A 482 -28.21 5.41 6.41
N ALA A 483 -28.85 4.41 7.02
CA ALA A 483 -30.10 4.60 7.75
C ALA A 483 -29.91 5.35 9.08
N ASP A 484 -28.76 5.15 9.74
CA ASP A 484 -28.39 5.81 11.00
C ASP A 484 -28.05 7.30 10.76
N SER A 485 -27.31 7.61 9.70
CA SER A 485 -26.91 8.98 9.30
C SER A 485 -27.94 9.74 8.46
N ALA A 486 -29.09 9.14 8.13
CA ALA A 486 -30.04 9.70 7.16
C ALA A 486 -30.61 11.08 7.51
N PHE A 487 -30.47 11.51 8.77
CA PHE A 487 -30.97 12.79 9.28
C PHE A 487 -29.86 13.72 9.75
N GLU A 488 -28.60 13.37 9.48
CA GLU A 488 -27.44 14.19 9.82
C GLU A 488 -27.12 15.13 8.65
N ASP A 489 -27.09 16.44 8.92
CA ASP A 489 -26.67 17.45 7.96
C ASP A 489 -25.16 17.68 8.12
N SER A 490 -24.34 17.26 7.15
CA SER A 490 -22.90 17.59 7.11
C SER A 490 -22.63 18.69 6.08
N ASP A 491 -22.24 19.87 6.56
CA ASP A 491 -22.13 21.12 5.78
C ASP A 491 -20.78 21.34 5.06
N ASP A 492 -19.92 20.32 4.94
CA ASP A 492 -18.56 20.48 4.40
C ASP A 492 -18.41 20.08 2.93
N ALA A 493 -18.62 21.05 2.03
CA ALA A 493 -18.56 20.87 0.57
C ALA A 493 -17.15 20.58 0.00
N GLU A 494 -16.06 21.03 0.65
CA GLU A 494 -14.68 20.83 0.15
C GLU A 494 -14.17 19.40 0.41
N TYR A 495 -14.73 18.71 1.41
CA TYR A 495 -14.48 17.29 1.72
C TYR A 495 -15.21 16.33 0.75
N PHE A 496 -16.17 16.84 -0.03
CA PHE A 496 -17.06 16.03 -0.87
C PHE A 496 -16.35 15.39 -2.07
N HIS A 497 -15.46 16.09 -2.78
CA HIS A 497 -14.85 15.54 -4.01
C HIS A 497 -13.77 14.46 -3.75
N VAL A 498 -12.94 14.65 -2.72
CA VAL A 498 -11.91 13.66 -2.33
C VAL A 498 -12.56 12.40 -1.78
N SER A 499 -13.63 12.53 -0.98
CA SER A 499 -14.40 11.40 -0.48
C SER A 499 -15.13 10.62 -1.58
N VAL A 500 -15.64 11.30 -2.62
CA VAL A 500 -16.29 10.61 -3.77
C VAL A 500 -15.30 9.74 -4.56
N SER A 501 -14.10 10.23 -4.85
CA SER A 501 -13.09 9.46 -5.61
C SER A 501 -12.60 8.24 -4.82
N LYS A 502 -12.27 8.41 -3.53
CA LYS A 502 -11.88 7.30 -2.65
C LYS A 502 -13.00 6.26 -2.53
N ARG A 503 -14.26 6.71 -2.42
CA ARG A 503 -15.43 5.83 -2.40
C ARG A 503 -15.60 5.04 -3.71
N ASP A 504 -15.36 5.67 -4.87
CA ASP A 504 -15.46 4.99 -6.17
C ASP A 504 -14.45 3.83 -6.30
N GLU A 505 -13.18 4.08 -5.91
CA GLU A 505 -12.14 3.05 -5.88
C GLU A 505 -12.52 1.90 -4.93
N GLN A 506 -13.03 2.22 -3.74
CA GLN A 506 -13.47 1.21 -2.77
C GLN A 506 -14.65 0.38 -3.29
N LEU A 507 -15.66 1.01 -3.89
CA LEU A 507 -16.82 0.32 -4.47
C LEU A 507 -16.41 -0.59 -5.64
N ALA A 508 -15.39 -0.22 -6.43
CA ALA A 508 -14.82 -1.08 -7.44
C ALA A 508 -14.21 -2.36 -6.83
N LEU A 509 -13.52 -2.25 -5.70
CA LEU A 509 -12.97 -3.40 -4.97
C LEU A 509 -14.07 -4.28 -4.36
N TYR A 510 -15.13 -3.70 -3.80
CA TYR A 510 -16.29 -4.45 -3.33
C TYR A 510 -17.00 -5.20 -4.47
N ALA A 511 -17.05 -4.61 -5.67
CA ALA A 511 -17.61 -5.26 -6.84
C ALA A 511 -16.82 -6.50 -7.27
N LEU A 512 -15.48 -6.49 -7.16
CA LEU A 512 -14.67 -7.69 -7.40
C LEU A 512 -15.06 -8.82 -6.45
N ILE A 513 -15.21 -8.51 -5.16
CA ILE A 513 -15.62 -9.48 -4.12
C ILE A 513 -17.03 -10.02 -4.43
N ALA A 514 -17.97 -9.15 -4.79
CA ALA A 514 -19.33 -9.54 -5.14
C ALA A 514 -19.35 -10.53 -6.31
N ARG A 515 -18.59 -10.22 -7.36
CA ARG A 515 -18.53 -10.99 -8.61
C ARG A 515 -17.86 -12.35 -8.43
N ALA A 516 -16.99 -12.52 -7.43
CA ALA A 516 -16.42 -13.82 -7.08
C ALA A 516 -17.47 -14.86 -6.65
N ALA A 517 -18.66 -14.41 -6.23
CA ALA A 517 -19.81 -15.23 -5.86
C ALA A 517 -21.12 -14.68 -6.46
N ALA A 518 -21.10 -14.34 -7.74
CA ALA A 518 -22.21 -13.66 -8.42
C ALA A 518 -23.55 -14.42 -8.31
N ASP A 519 -23.52 -15.74 -8.24
CA ASP A 519 -24.71 -16.59 -8.14
C ASP A 519 -25.48 -16.39 -6.82
N THR A 520 -24.82 -15.95 -5.75
CA THR A 520 -25.46 -15.66 -4.46
C THR A 520 -25.59 -14.15 -4.18
N THR A 521 -24.63 -13.34 -4.64
CA THR A 521 -24.58 -11.91 -4.32
C THR A 521 -25.54 -11.08 -5.18
N ILE A 522 -25.77 -11.43 -6.45
CA ILE A 522 -26.72 -10.71 -7.30
C ILE A 522 -28.17 -10.93 -6.84
N PRO A 523 -28.64 -12.16 -6.57
CA PRO A 523 -29.98 -12.35 -6.00
C PRO A 523 -30.18 -11.64 -4.65
N PHE A 524 -29.12 -11.53 -3.85
CA PHE A 524 -29.16 -10.78 -2.59
C PHE A 524 -29.39 -9.28 -2.82
N LEU A 525 -28.69 -8.67 -3.78
CA LEU A 525 -28.94 -7.27 -4.18
C LEU A 525 -30.34 -7.06 -4.75
N GLU A 526 -30.82 -8.00 -5.58
CA GLU A 526 -32.18 -8.00 -6.12
C GLU A 526 -33.23 -8.01 -5.02
N GLN A 527 -33.06 -8.87 -4.02
CA GLN A 527 -33.94 -8.94 -2.86
C GLN A 527 -33.94 -7.61 -2.10
N LEU A 528 -32.76 -7.10 -1.72
CA LEU A 528 -32.65 -5.85 -0.95
C LEU A 528 -33.27 -4.66 -1.70
N PHE A 529 -32.96 -4.50 -2.99
CA PHE A 529 -33.50 -3.41 -3.79
C PHE A 529 -35.03 -3.52 -3.91
N SER A 530 -35.56 -4.72 -4.18
CA SER A 530 -37.00 -4.95 -4.29
C SER A 530 -37.74 -4.68 -2.98
N GLU A 531 -37.16 -5.08 -1.84
CA GLU A 531 -37.71 -4.78 -0.52
C GLU A 531 -37.79 -3.27 -0.26
N ARG A 532 -36.72 -2.51 -0.55
CA ARG A 532 -36.72 -1.04 -0.35
C ARG A 532 -37.67 -0.34 -1.31
N PHE A 533 -37.71 -0.79 -2.56
CA PHE A 533 -38.64 -0.25 -3.55
C PHE A 533 -40.12 -0.53 -3.20
N ALA A 534 -40.41 -1.72 -2.65
CA ALA A 534 -41.73 -2.04 -2.13
C ALA A 534 -42.12 -1.18 -0.92
N ARG A 535 -41.19 -0.88 -0.01
CA ARG A 535 -41.41 0.03 1.13
C ARG A 535 -41.78 1.44 0.68
N LEU A 536 -41.13 1.97 -0.37
CA LEU A 536 -41.52 3.27 -0.95
C LEU A 536 -42.93 3.26 -1.56
N SER A 537 -43.36 2.11 -2.09
CA SER A 537 -44.66 1.95 -2.75
C SER A 537 -45.82 1.76 -1.75
N GLN A 538 -45.52 1.37 -0.50
CA GLN A 538 -46.51 1.25 0.57
C GLN A 538 -46.92 2.66 1.03
N ARG A 539 -48.17 3.05 0.74
CA ARG A 539 -48.75 4.38 0.96
C ARG A 539 -49.08 4.67 2.43
N ASP A 540 -48.18 4.41 3.37
CA ASP A 540 -48.33 4.96 4.71
C ASP A 540 -47.85 6.41 4.69
N VAL A 541 -48.81 7.34 4.78
CA VAL A 541 -48.57 8.79 4.84
C VAL A 541 -47.78 9.18 6.10
N GLU A 542 -47.70 8.29 7.09
CA GLU A 542 -47.01 8.50 8.37
C GLU A 542 -45.53 8.07 8.37
N ASN A 543 -45.06 7.30 7.37
CA ASN A 543 -43.65 6.87 7.32
C ASN A 543 -42.80 7.83 6.48
N ASP A 544 -41.81 8.44 7.12
CA ASP A 544 -40.78 9.25 6.48
C ASP A 544 -39.89 8.36 5.57
N PRO A 545 -39.83 8.61 4.25
CA PRO A 545 -39.06 7.79 3.33
C PRO A 545 -37.54 8.01 3.43
N THR A 546 -37.07 9.03 4.16
CA THR A 546 -35.67 9.50 4.15
C THR A 546 -34.66 8.36 4.36
N ARG A 547 -34.85 7.52 5.38
CA ARG A 547 -34.00 6.34 5.61
C ARG A 547 -33.98 5.37 4.42
N THR A 548 -35.16 5.09 3.84
CA THR A 548 -35.27 4.16 2.70
C THR A 548 -34.63 4.76 1.44
N LEU A 549 -34.68 6.07 1.27
CA LEU A 549 -34.05 6.77 0.14
C LEU A 549 -32.52 6.76 0.27
N GLU A 550 -31.97 6.93 1.47
CA GLU A 550 -30.52 6.80 1.71
C GLU A 550 -30.03 5.36 1.51
N GLU A 551 -30.79 4.35 1.98
CA GLU A 551 -30.49 2.95 1.67
C GLU A 551 -30.50 2.69 0.15
N LEU A 552 -31.48 3.23 -0.59
CA LEU A 552 -31.56 3.10 -2.05
C LEU A 552 -30.41 3.81 -2.75
N TYR A 553 -29.99 4.98 -2.28
CA TYR A 553 -28.82 5.69 -2.80
C TYR A 553 -27.57 4.80 -2.75
N TRP A 554 -27.28 4.18 -1.60
CA TRP A 554 -26.12 3.28 -1.47
C TRP A 554 -26.28 1.98 -2.27
N LEU A 555 -27.48 1.39 -2.31
CA LEU A 555 -27.75 0.21 -3.14
C LEU A 555 -27.52 0.49 -4.63
N LEU A 556 -27.89 1.68 -5.13
CA LEU A 556 -27.64 2.09 -6.51
C LEU A 556 -26.14 2.18 -6.80
N LEU A 557 -25.36 2.81 -5.91
CA LEU A 557 -23.92 2.94 -6.08
C LEU A 557 -23.21 1.58 -6.06
N ILE A 558 -23.52 0.72 -5.09
CA ILE A 558 -22.94 -0.62 -4.98
C ILE A 558 -23.34 -1.46 -6.19
N THR A 559 -24.63 -1.53 -6.52
CA THR A 559 -25.13 -2.36 -7.62
C THR A 559 -24.57 -1.90 -8.96
N SER A 560 -24.43 -0.59 -9.16
CA SER A 560 -23.81 -0.03 -10.38
C SER A 560 -22.39 -0.58 -10.58
N HIS A 561 -21.57 -0.59 -9.54
CA HIS A 561 -20.23 -1.16 -9.60
C HIS A 561 -20.25 -2.66 -9.79
N VAL A 562 -21.13 -3.39 -9.10
CA VAL A 562 -21.22 -4.85 -9.23
C VAL A 562 -21.58 -5.26 -10.67
N LEU A 563 -22.53 -4.57 -11.30
CA LEU A 563 -23.04 -4.90 -12.63
C LEU A 563 -22.13 -4.45 -13.79
N THR A 564 -21.23 -3.48 -13.58
CA THR A 564 -20.49 -2.84 -14.69
C THR A 564 -19.02 -2.61 -14.37
N ASP A 565 -18.13 -2.81 -15.34
CA ASP A 565 -16.72 -2.44 -15.21
C ASP A 565 -16.50 -0.92 -15.26
N SER A 566 -15.36 -0.47 -14.75
CA SER A 566 -14.86 0.90 -14.88
C SER A 566 -13.81 0.96 -15.99
N GLY A 567 -13.74 2.09 -16.70
CA GLY A 567 -12.79 2.28 -17.79
C GLY A 567 -13.05 3.56 -18.56
N GLU A 568 -12.30 4.62 -18.25
CA GLU A 568 -12.32 5.84 -19.06
C GLU A 568 -11.58 5.59 -20.39
N GLY A 569 -12.19 5.96 -21.52
CA GLY A 569 -11.57 5.81 -22.83
C GLY A 569 -11.71 4.43 -23.49
N GLU A 570 -12.07 3.38 -22.75
CA GLU A 570 -12.22 2.00 -23.26
C GLU A 570 -13.70 1.59 -23.46
N THR A 571 -13.95 0.58 -24.28
CA THR A 571 -15.29 0.02 -24.46
C THR A 571 -15.61 -0.87 -23.26
N LEU A 572 -16.53 -0.42 -22.40
CA LEU A 572 -17.01 -1.23 -21.29
C LEU A 572 -17.69 -2.51 -21.81
N LEU A 573 -17.31 -3.63 -21.23
CA LEU A 573 -17.87 -4.96 -21.48
C LEU A 573 -18.62 -5.43 -20.23
N ILE A 574 -19.48 -6.43 -20.42
CA ILE A 574 -20.15 -7.09 -19.30
C ILE A 574 -19.07 -7.87 -18.51
N PRO A 575 -18.98 -7.71 -17.18
CA PRO A 575 -17.98 -8.45 -16.38
C PRO A 575 -18.05 -9.97 -16.62
N GLU A 576 -16.89 -10.62 -16.81
CA GLU A 576 -16.82 -12.06 -17.18
C GLU A 576 -17.56 -12.96 -16.17
N ALA A 577 -17.42 -12.65 -14.87
CA ALA A 577 -18.09 -13.38 -13.80
C ALA A 577 -19.63 -13.38 -13.94
N LEU A 578 -20.24 -12.29 -14.42
CA LEU A 578 -21.68 -12.21 -14.63
C LEU A 578 -22.14 -13.00 -15.86
N GLN A 579 -21.27 -13.11 -16.88
CA GLN A 579 -21.53 -13.93 -18.07
C GLN A 579 -21.40 -15.43 -17.77
N ALA A 580 -20.53 -15.80 -16.82
CA ALA A 580 -20.26 -17.20 -16.46
C ALA A 580 -21.09 -17.72 -15.28
N GLY A 581 -21.58 -16.84 -14.39
CA GLY A 581 -22.15 -17.22 -13.10
C GLY A 581 -23.53 -17.89 -13.12
N PHE A 582 -24.29 -17.79 -14.23
CA PHE A 582 -25.70 -18.21 -14.27
C PHE A 582 -25.99 -19.29 -15.32
N THR A 583 -25.11 -20.30 -15.42
CA THR A 583 -25.21 -21.36 -16.45
C THR A 583 -26.52 -22.17 -16.44
N ASN A 584 -27.20 -22.24 -15.29
CA ASN A 584 -28.47 -22.97 -15.13
C ASN A 584 -29.72 -22.16 -15.52
N VAL A 585 -29.58 -20.86 -15.83
CA VAL A 585 -30.71 -20.00 -16.20
C VAL A 585 -31.01 -20.12 -17.69
N VAL A 586 -32.24 -20.50 -18.02
CA VAL A 586 -32.69 -20.73 -19.40
C VAL A 586 -33.52 -19.56 -19.96
N GLU A 587 -34.29 -18.89 -19.09
CA GLU A 587 -35.17 -17.78 -19.46
C GLU A 587 -34.58 -16.43 -19.06
N VAL A 588 -34.64 -15.44 -19.97
CA VAL A 588 -34.17 -14.06 -19.73
C VAL A 588 -34.84 -13.45 -18.49
N ALA A 589 -36.14 -13.68 -18.31
CA ALA A 589 -36.93 -13.15 -17.20
C ALA A 589 -36.54 -13.71 -15.83
N GLN A 590 -35.80 -14.81 -15.79
CA GLN A 590 -35.32 -15.46 -14.57
C GLN A 590 -33.85 -15.14 -14.28
N HIS A 591 -33.18 -14.39 -15.16
CA HIS A 591 -31.76 -14.08 -15.00
C HIS A 591 -31.57 -12.97 -13.96
N PRO A 592 -30.90 -13.21 -12.81
CA PRO A 592 -30.85 -12.25 -11.70
C PRO A 592 -30.29 -10.87 -12.08
N VAL A 593 -29.25 -10.83 -12.91
CA VAL A 593 -28.70 -9.56 -13.45
C VAL A 593 -29.74 -8.78 -14.26
N VAL A 594 -30.56 -9.48 -15.04
CA VAL A 594 -31.59 -8.86 -15.88
C VAL A 594 -32.73 -8.36 -15.01
N THR A 595 -33.20 -9.18 -14.06
CA THR A 595 -34.28 -8.80 -13.13
C THR A 595 -33.88 -7.60 -12.28
N LEU A 596 -32.68 -7.60 -11.70
CA LEU A 596 -32.14 -6.47 -10.93
C LEU A 596 -31.99 -5.21 -11.80
N SER A 597 -31.45 -5.35 -13.02
CA SER A 597 -31.34 -4.22 -13.97
C SER A 597 -32.70 -3.59 -14.24
N TRP A 598 -33.71 -4.39 -14.57
CA TRP A 598 -35.06 -3.89 -14.85
C TRP A 598 -35.73 -3.31 -13.60
N SER A 599 -35.50 -3.87 -12.41
CA SER A 599 -36.00 -3.31 -11.15
C SER A 599 -35.49 -1.89 -10.94
N ILE A 600 -34.17 -1.67 -11.13
CA ILE A 600 -33.55 -0.34 -11.01
C ILE A 600 -34.02 0.61 -12.10
N ILE A 601 -34.13 0.15 -13.35
CA ILE A 601 -34.62 0.95 -14.47
C ILE A 601 -36.07 1.39 -14.24
N ASN A 602 -36.93 0.49 -13.75
CA ASN A 602 -38.32 0.79 -13.43
C ASN A 602 -38.45 1.78 -12.28
N PHE A 603 -37.61 1.66 -11.24
CA PHE A 603 -37.50 2.67 -10.18
C PHE A 603 -37.09 4.03 -10.77
N SER A 604 -36.01 4.06 -11.56
CA SER A 604 -35.47 5.27 -12.19
C SER A 604 -36.51 6.01 -13.02
N ARG A 605 -37.35 5.26 -13.77
CA ARG A 605 -38.42 5.82 -14.60
C ARG A 605 -39.46 6.62 -13.80
N GLN A 606 -39.64 6.33 -12.50
CA GLN A 606 -40.62 7.05 -11.68
C GLN A 606 -40.29 8.54 -11.51
N CYS A 607 -39.03 8.97 -11.72
CA CYS A 607 -38.66 10.39 -11.67
C CYS A 607 -39.33 11.24 -12.78
N LEU A 608 -39.89 10.61 -13.81
CA LEU A 608 -40.63 11.31 -14.86
C LEU A 608 -42.01 11.79 -14.37
N ASP A 609 -42.59 11.13 -13.36
CA ASP A 609 -43.81 11.60 -12.72
C ASP A 609 -43.50 12.79 -11.79
N PRO A 610 -44.08 13.99 -12.02
CA PRO A 610 -43.76 15.16 -11.21
C PRO A 610 -44.09 15.02 -9.72
N GLY A 611 -45.14 14.27 -9.38
CA GLY A 611 -45.57 14.05 -8.00
C GLY A 611 -44.65 13.11 -7.25
N ILE A 612 -44.22 12.01 -7.89
CA ILE A 612 -43.24 11.09 -7.32
C ILE A 612 -41.85 11.74 -7.26
N ARG A 613 -41.45 12.46 -8.31
CA ARG A 613 -40.17 13.17 -8.38
C ARG A 613 -39.99 14.13 -7.20
N GLY A 614 -40.97 15.00 -6.95
CA GLY A 614 -40.91 15.96 -5.86
C GLY A 614 -40.89 15.33 -4.47
N ARG A 615 -41.30 14.06 -4.33
CA ARG A 615 -41.35 13.36 -3.05
C ARG A 615 -40.11 12.51 -2.76
N TYR A 616 -39.52 11.89 -3.78
CA TYR A 616 -38.48 10.87 -3.58
C TYR A 616 -37.14 11.19 -4.26
N PHE A 617 -37.12 11.95 -5.36
CA PHE A 617 -35.91 12.13 -6.17
C PHE A 617 -35.22 13.45 -5.82
N SER A 618 -34.43 13.44 -4.74
CA SER A 618 -33.50 14.52 -4.41
C SER A 618 -32.39 14.65 -5.48
N PRO A 619 -31.67 15.79 -5.57
CA PRO A 619 -30.52 15.92 -6.47
C PRO A 619 -29.51 14.79 -6.32
N ARG A 620 -29.13 14.47 -5.07
CA ARG A 620 -28.20 13.39 -4.73
C ARG A 620 -28.70 12.00 -5.16
N LEU A 621 -29.99 11.70 -4.99
CA LEU A 621 -30.53 10.43 -5.47
C LEU A 621 -30.57 10.40 -7.00
N MET A 622 -30.88 11.52 -7.64
CA MET A 622 -30.86 11.66 -9.09
C MET A 622 -29.44 11.44 -9.65
N GLU A 623 -28.40 11.90 -8.95
CA GLU A 623 -27.00 11.63 -9.32
C GLU A 623 -26.70 10.13 -9.31
N ALA A 624 -27.08 9.40 -8.26
CA ALA A 624 -26.88 7.94 -8.20
C ALA A 624 -27.63 7.20 -9.32
N VAL A 625 -28.84 7.65 -9.65
CA VAL A 625 -29.63 7.10 -10.77
C VAL A 625 -28.94 7.38 -12.12
N ILE A 626 -28.49 8.60 -12.36
CA ILE A 626 -27.79 8.97 -13.60
C ILE A 626 -26.45 8.23 -13.70
N TRP A 627 -25.73 8.08 -12.59
CA TRP A 627 -24.50 7.30 -12.51
C TRP A 627 -24.72 5.85 -12.94
N PHE A 628 -25.73 5.20 -12.37
CA PHE A 628 -26.12 3.84 -12.73
C PHE A 628 -26.47 3.75 -14.23
N LEU A 629 -27.35 4.61 -14.73
CA LEU A 629 -27.78 4.58 -16.13
C LEU A 629 -26.64 4.83 -17.10
N ALA A 630 -25.71 5.74 -16.78
CA ALA A 630 -24.56 6.05 -17.62
C ALA A 630 -23.67 4.82 -17.83
N ARG A 631 -23.44 4.05 -16.76
CA ARG A 631 -22.64 2.82 -16.78
C ARG A 631 -23.40 1.65 -17.38
N TRP A 632 -24.69 1.54 -17.08
CA TRP A 632 -25.55 0.49 -17.62
C TRP A 632 -25.70 0.61 -19.14
N VAL A 633 -26.00 1.81 -19.65
CA VAL A 633 -26.08 2.09 -21.10
C VAL A 633 -24.76 1.78 -21.78
N ALA A 634 -23.64 2.19 -21.18
CA ALA A 634 -22.32 1.95 -21.73
C ALA A 634 -21.95 0.45 -21.79
N THR A 635 -22.49 -0.38 -20.89
CA THR A 635 -22.16 -1.80 -20.75
C THR A 635 -23.14 -2.74 -21.47
N TYR A 636 -24.44 -2.49 -21.38
CA TYR A 636 -25.48 -3.43 -21.82
C TYR A 636 -26.16 -3.04 -23.14
N LEU A 637 -26.00 -1.80 -23.62
CA LEU A 637 -26.43 -1.39 -24.97
C LEU A 637 -25.28 -1.49 -26.00
N VAL A 638 -24.40 -2.48 -25.85
CA VAL A 638 -23.36 -2.82 -26.84
C VAL A 638 -23.98 -3.59 -28.02
N PRO A 639 -23.71 -3.23 -29.29
CA PRO A 639 -24.18 -4.02 -30.44
C PRO A 639 -23.54 -5.41 -30.51
N LEU A 640 -24.35 -6.40 -30.90
CA LEU A 640 -24.04 -7.85 -30.99
C LEU A 640 -22.85 -8.22 -31.89
N ASP A 641 -22.38 -7.31 -32.77
CA ASP A 641 -21.29 -7.60 -33.71
C ASP A 641 -19.91 -7.73 -33.02
N VAL A 642 -19.73 -7.17 -31.83
CA VAL A 642 -18.53 -7.39 -30.99
C VAL A 642 -18.61 -8.74 -30.24
N SER A 643 -19.83 -9.22 -29.94
CA SER A 643 -20.05 -10.50 -29.25
C SER A 643 -19.77 -11.72 -30.14
N ARG A 644 -19.81 -11.56 -31.48
CA ARG A 644 -19.61 -12.65 -32.46
C ARG A 644 -18.15 -13.08 -32.64
N GLU A 645 -17.17 -12.19 -32.44
CA GLU A 645 -15.74 -12.56 -32.54
C GLU A 645 -15.30 -13.46 -31.37
N ILE A 646 -15.99 -13.38 -30.23
CA ILE A 646 -15.66 -14.11 -29.00
C ILE A 646 -16.24 -15.54 -28.98
N ASP A 647 -17.24 -15.83 -29.81
CA ASP A 647 -17.91 -17.15 -29.90
C ASP A 647 -17.05 -18.25 -30.57
N SER A 648 -15.86 -17.93 -31.08
CA SER A 648 -14.99 -18.88 -31.80
C SER A 648 -14.12 -19.80 -30.90
N VAL A 649 -14.10 -19.60 -29.58
CA VAL A 649 -13.21 -20.32 -28.65
C VAL A 649 -13.92 -20.86 -27.40
N GLY A 650 -14.73 -21.93 -27.55
CA GLY A 650 -14.89 -22.96 -26.49
C GLY A 650 -16.21 -23.08 -25.68
N ARG A 651 -16.55 -24.37 -25.41
CA ARG A 651 -17.50 -25.05 -24.47
C ARG A 651 -19.01 -24.67 -24.48
N HIS A 652 -19.82 -25.63 -24.95
CA HIS A 652 -21.27 -25.53 -25.22
C HIS A 652 -22.23 -25.19 -24.06
N GLY A 653 -21.81 -25.23 -22.79
CA GLY A 653 -22.71 -24.97 -21.63
C GLY A 653 -22.75 -23.51 -21.17
N SER A 654 -21.62 -22.78 -21.25
CA SER A 654 -21.54 -21.36 -20.82
C SER A 654 -22.06 -20.38 -21.88
N GLN A 655 -22.31 -20.85 -23.11
CA GLN A 655 -22.72 -20.00 -24.22
C GLN A 655 -24.16 -19.49 -24.08
N HIS A 656 -25.06 -20.21 -23.40
CA HIS A 656 -26.48 -19.83 -23.35
C HIS A 656 -26.73 -18.62 -22.44
N SER A 657 -26.36 -18.70 -21.16
CA SER A 657 -26.46 -17.57 -20.22
C SER A 657 -25.73 -16.32 -20.73
N ARG A 658 -24.53 -16.50 -21.29
CA ARG A 658 -23.77 -15.44 -21.96
C ARG A 658 -24.55 -14.79 -23.10
N LYS A 659 -25.21 -15.57 -23.96
CA LYS A 659 -26.03 -15.05 -25.07
C LYS A 659 -27.24 -14.27 -24.56
N LEU A 660 -27.97 -14.82 -23.58
CA LEU A 660 -29.11 -14.14 -22.97
C LEU A 660 -28.70 -12.77 -22.40
N LEU A 661 -27.59 -12.72 -21.66
CA LEU A 661 -27.12 -11.49 -21.04
C LEU A 661 -26.58 -10.45 -22.06
N ASN A 662 -26.13 -10.89 -23.23
CA ASN A 662 -25.69 -9.98 -24.30
C ASN A 662 -26.85 -9.50 -25.20
N SER A 663 -27.99 -10.20 -25.26
CA SER A 663 -29.11 -9.85 -26.14
C SER A 663 -30.31 -9.22 -25.43
N PHE A 664 -30.47 -9.40 -24.11
CA PHE A 664 -31.74 -9.07 -23.43
C PHE A 664 -32.21 -7.62 -23.59
N ALA A 665 -31.27 -6.68 -23.71
CA ALA A 665 -31.61 -5.27 -23.91
C ALA A 665 -32.07 -5.02 -25.36
N TRP A 666 -31.65 -5.82 -26.33
CA TRP A 666 -32.08 -5.68 -27.73
C TRP A 666 -33.33 -6.50 -28.05
N ASP A 667 -33.60 -7.54 -27.28
CA ASP A 667 -34.80 -8.35 -27.41
C ASP A 667 -36.06 -7.50 -27.10
N ASN A 668 -37.09 -7.59 -27.95
CA ASN A 668 -38.37 -6.86 -27.81
C ASN A 668 -38.24 -5.33 -27.68
N ASN A 669 -37.24 -4.70 -28.32
CA ASN A 669 -37.00 -3.26 -28.34
C ASN A 669 -36.85 -2.61 -26.94
N GLN A 670 -36.48 -3.38 -25.92
CA GLN A 670 -36.40 -2.86 -24.54
C GLN A 670 -35.32 -1.78 -24.39
N GLY A 671 -34.21 -1.90 -25.10
CA GLY A 671 -33.10 -0.95 -25.09
C GLY A 671 -33.44 0.37 -25.78
N GLU A 672 -34.30 0.33 -26.80
CA GLU A 672 -34.88 1.52 -27.42
C GLU A 672 -35.76 2.27 -26.40
N LEU A 673 -36.62 1.55 -25.67
CA LEU A 673 -37.42 2.13 -24.59
C LEU A 673 -36.55 2.72 -23.47
N VAL A 674 -35.38 2.12 -23.19
CA VAL A 674 -34.41 2.67 -22.25
C VAL A 674 -33.84 4.00 -22.74
N LEU A 675 -33.44 4.07 -24.01
CA LEU A 675 -32.94 5.31 -24.61
C LEU A 675 -34.01 6.41 -24.61
N ASP A 676 -35.26 6.09 -24.88
CA ASP A 676 -36.39 7.04 -24.84
C ASP A 676 -36.47 7.73 -23.47
N PHE A 677 -36.51 6.94 -22.38
CA PHE A 677 -36.62 7.53 -21.05
C PHE A 677 -35.31 8.17 -20.57
N VAL A 678 -34.13 7.67 -20.96
CA VAL A 678 -32.83 8.28 -20.64
C VAL A 678 -32.76 9.71 -21.18
N VAL A 679 -33.25 9.94 -22.39
CA VAL A 679 -33.34 11.28 -23.00
C VAL A 679 -34.30 12.17 -22.21
N LEU A 680 -35.49 11.66 -21.85
CA LEU A 680 -36.46 12.40 -21.02
C LEU A 680 -35.91 12.71 -19.63
N MET A 681 -35.23 11.77 -18.98
CA MET A 681 -34.59 11.97 -17.68
C MET A 681 -33.47 12.99 -17.73
N SER A 682 -32.67 12.98 -18.81
CA SER A 682 -31.62 13.98 -19.04
C SER A 682 -32.24 15.37 -19.16
N MET A 683 -33.37 15.51 -19.87
CA MET A 683 -34.12 16.78 -19.90
C MET A 683 -34.58 17.18 -18.50
N VAL A 684 -35.20 16.26 -17.74
CA VAL A 684 -35.67 16.53 -16.36
C VAL A 684 -34.53 16.99 -15.46
N ALA A 685 -33.37 16.32 -15.51
CA ALA A 685 -32.18 16.68 -14.74
C ALA A 685 -31.69 18.10 -15.09
N LEU A 686 -31.65 18.44 -16.38
CA LEU A 686 -31.16 19.75 -16.84
C LEU A 686 -32.15 20.90 -16.63
N THR A 687 -33.46 20.64 -16.67
CA THR A 687 -34.47 21.71 -16.59
C THR A 687 -35.07 21.90 -15.20
N THR A 688 -35.18 20.84 -14.41
CA THR A 688 -35.90 20.85 -13.11
C THR A 688 -34.95 21.12 -11.95
N TYR A 689 -33.71 20.63 -12.02
CA TYR A 689 -32.70 20.76 -10.97
C TYR A 689 -31.71 21.88 -11.34
N GLN A 690 -32.22 23.11 -11.44
CA GLN A 690 -31.39 24.27 -11.76
C GLN A 690 -30.49 24.63 -10.58
N GLY A 691 -29.19 24.79 -10.82
CA GLY A 691 -28.19 25.09 -9.78
C GLY A 691 -27.41 23.87 -9.29
N GLU A 692 -27.89 22.65 -9.56
CA GLU A 692 -27.22 21.39 -9.20
C GLU A 692 -26.12 21.06 -10.23
N ILE A 693 -24.96 21.71 -10.09
CA ILE A 693 -23.86 21.64 -11.07
C ILE A 693 -23.34 20.21 -11.25
N GLU A 694 -23.23 19.44 -10.18
CA GLU A 694 -22.72 18.07 -10.21
C GLU A 694 -23.65 17.15 -10.98
N LEU A 695 -24.94 17.14 -10.64
CA LEU A 695 -25.99 16.43 -11.38
C LEU A 695 -25.99 16.79 -12.87
N GLN A 696 -25.92 18.08 -13.21
CA GLN A 696 -25.90 18.53 -14.60
C GLN A 696 -24.63 18.08 -15.34
N THR A 697 -23.48 18.16 -14.66
CA THR A 697 -22.19 17.71 -15.17
C THR A 697 -22.21 16.21 -15.43
N LEU A 698 -22.71 15.41 -14.48
CA LEU A 698 -22.83 13.97 -14.61
C LEU A 698 -23.76 13.57 -15.77
N THR A 699 -24.89 14.27 -15.90
CA THR A 699 -25.84 14.08 -17.00
C THR A 699 -25.16 14.30 -18.35
N CYS A 700 -24.42 15.39 -18.50
CA CYS A 700 -23.80 15.77 -19.77
C CYS A 700 -22.56 14.93 -20.10
N GLN A 701 -21.64 14.80 -19.14
CA GLN A 701 -20.32 14.24 -19.37
C GLN A 701 -20.26 12.71 -19.24
N LYS A 702 -21.18 12.09 -18.49
CA LYS A 702 -21.21 10.63 -18.34
C LYS A 702 -22.41 10.03 -19.08
N LEU A 703 -23.65 10.41 -18.74
CA LEU A 703 -24.84 9.75 -19.33
C LEU A 703 -25.01 10.03 -20.82
N LEU A 704 -25.13 11.30 -21.22
CA LEU A 704 -25.29 11.67 -22.63
C LEU A 704 -24.07 11.28 -23.45
N ALA A 705 -22.86 11.41 -22.89
CA ALA A 705 -21.63 10.95 -23.51
C ALA A 705 -21.69 9.43 -23.83
N SER A 706 -22.10 8.60 -22.87
CA SER A 706 -22.27 7.14 -23.08
C SER A 706 -23.29 6.83 -24.19
N VAL A 707 -24.38 7.59 -24.25
CA VAL A 707 -25.43 7.45 -25.28
C VAL A 707 -24.90 7.78 -26.67
N VAL A 708 -24.14 8.87 -26.84
CA VAL A 708 -23.66 9.32 -28.16
C VAL A 708 -22.34 8.70 -28.58
N ARG A 709 -21.61 8.04 -27.67
CA ARG A 709 -20.30 7.41 -27.96
C ARG A 709 -20.41 6.35 -29.06
N ARG A 710 -21.54 5.66 -29.17
CA ARG A 710 -21.73 4.56 -30.13
C ARG A 710 -22.65 4.99 -31.26
N LYS A 711 -22.27 4.63 -32.49
CA LYS A 711 -23.00 5.02 -33.72
C LYS A 711 -24.46 4.58 -33.71
N HIS A 712 -24.76 3.37 -33.23
CA HIS A 712 -26.11 2.82 -33.22
C HIS A 712 -27.05 3.57 -32.25
N THR A 713 -26.64 3.71 -30.98
CA THR A 713 -27.40 4.45 -29.96
C THR A 713 -27.52 5.93 -30.32
N CYS A 714 -26.47 6.53 -30.86
CA CYS A 714 -26.49 7.89 -31.38
C CYS A 714 -27.50 8.06 -32.53
N ALA A 715 -27.50 7.16 -33.52
CA ALA A 715 -28.44 7.21 -34.63
C ALA A 715 -29.90 7.10 -34.17
N TYR A 716 -30.19 6.20 -33.21
CA TYR A 716 -31.53 6.07 -32.63
C TYR A 716 -31.96 7.35 -31.90
N VAL A 717 -31.10 7.93 -31.05
CA VAL A 717 -31.42 9.16 -30.32
C VAL A 717 -31.58 10.36 -31.26
N VAL A 718 -30.77 10.46 -32.33
CA VAL A 718 -30.97 11.48 -33.37
C VAL A 718 -32.33 11.30 -34.06
N GLN A 719 -32.73 10.07 -34.37
CA GLN A 719 -34.03 9.77 -34.98
C GLN A 719 -35.19 10.16 -34.06
N LEU A 720 -35.13 9.80 -32.77
CA LEU A 720 -36.07 10.22 -31.72
C LEU A 720 -36.26 11.74 -31.70
N VAL A 721 -35.15 12.49 -31.69
CA VAL A 721 -35.19 13.96 -31.69
C VAL A 721 -35.83 14.46 -32.98
N VAL A 722 -35.42 13.96 -34.15
CA VAL A 722 -35.99 14.34 -35.45
C VAL A 722 -37.50 14.06 -35.52
N ASP A 723 -37.96 12.92 -35.00
CA ASP A 723 -39.38 12.57 -35.00
C ASP A 723 -40.19 13.41 -34.01
N SER A 724 -39.61 13.84 -32.88
CA SER A 724 -40.25 14.80 -31.97
C SER A 724 -40.39 16.21 -32.56
N PHE A 725 -39.53 16.58 -33.53
CA PHE A 725 -39.60 17.86 -34.26
C PHE A 725 -40.43 17.80 -35.55
N ARG A 726 -40.94 16.63 -35.96
CA ARG A 726 -41.89 16.55 -37.08
C ARG A 726 -43.25 17.12 -36.63
N PRO A 727 -43.79 18.14 -37.31
CA PRO A 727 -45.12 18.63 -36.98
C PRO A 727 -46.12 17.48 -37.14
N GLN A 728 -46.92 17.21 -36.09
CA GLN A 728 -48.09 16.36 -36.21
C GLN A 728 -48.99 17.01 -37.27
N HIS A 729 -49.02 16.43 -38.47
CA HIS A 729 -50.06 16.76 -39.43
C HIS A 729 -51.39 16.30 -38.83
N THR A 730 -52.06 17.21 -38.15
CA THR A 730 -53.49 17.11 -37.89
C THR A 730 -54.19 17.01 -39.24
N THR A 731 -54.65 15.80 -39.56
CA THR A 731 -55.66 15.58 -40.59
C THR A 731 -56.96 16.22 -40.12
N GLU A 732 -57.31 17.37 -40.71
CA GLU A 732 -58.72 17.76 -40.88
C GLU A 732 -59.38 16.89 -41.94
#